data_AF-A0A938RZB8-F1
#
_entry.id   AF-A0A938RZB8-F1
#
_cell.length_a   1.000
_cell.length_b   1.000
_cell.length_c   1.000
_cell.angle_alpha   90.00
_cell.angle_beta   90.00
_cell.angle_gamma   90.00
#
_symmetry.space_group_name_H-M   'P 1'
#
loop_
_entity.id
_entity.type
_entity.pdbx_description
1 polymer ?
#
loop_
_entity_poly.entity_id
_entity_poly.type
_entity_poly.pdbx_seq_one_letter_code
_entity_poly.pdbx_strand_id
1 'polypeptide(L)'
;MGTHRLVVVLAVLIVCPVGVPAQPPRLPNAGRIGRLGEIGPPRVLTFIPSVAGGEHGIAVSLVAPLRTRYSTGAPVVIHVPGGVDTGATEGPLEYAGLGFVEIRFAFPGGGRGAGTSGGTYDYRGPHCLRALADVIRFATGRLADLQGRKIQDLLAKTVVLTQNVGLVGSSHGGNACGLVMATHGEEFPDLAFYASMESPYGEGNVNIELGGWDQGVNPAYDPQTGVLDLSKLAWSSDLAPGPPRRWQGLGAELKGSLFFDLNGDGRFSEPEDFPANVFVQDLGQGPRAWYSPRLVREAESRRLYGEQRPSHVPSVEDSTEYWRWRDAAGAIGNAVRKCPNVAVIVYANERDHVQAAPDHPHILIQVESLRQSGAKFVRLNPDRAYVERILASGSLPPGTQERSFPDNDAGRPWDRQNIRSGLEPAGVPVVVFMQAAVCELADRAIRQDWSQNLNAVLYLDAPWQVFGRPPGSQGQPRSPVLSRQRPRDGSLSVTRVGPNTTIVPSGSEDMSPGVKPIQVNAAAVIGRIRSLSGTNRGPLFYPREPGGQPGSLVDSYRWMGLDFIRTHDFYGPTDWHVIFPNWQADPNDPASYDFMSSDPRIRAIVEGGFQCFFRLGTSWKGSRREPINDPPGTLRDAQGRVTHVADQADFRKWAKTCVQTIRHYTEGWKDGFRFPIAYWEIWNEPDLAAQFWTGTPEQYYVMYEEASRAIKAMNPLLKVGGPACTGALREAYVEGFIRYCREHDVPLDFFSWHSYGGRDDFNPYQYHQDAMRIRRALDQAGFAHSENILTEWNAGIQQRLFNDTPAGVAFYASTLASLLDAGVDRAFQYCGDRHPGLGLHDLRTGEPKICGDAFVAWKQLLETPERLQVDGSDDRGYNVVAGKSADSRRLQVLISDYQSPHTAFRLRLTGLPWPSDSPVRLRRWLVGPEHRWRLVEDTTEDFREAVVDRPFQSGSVCLLALEPRI
;
A
#
# COMPACT_ATOMS: atom_id res chain seq x y z
N MET A 1 -50.79 25.35 51.24
CA MET A 1 -51.32 24.13 50.58
C MET A 1 -50.12 23.23 50.36
N GLY A 2 -49.75 22.38 51.33
CA GLY A 2 -50.11 20.95 51.41
C GLY A 2 -49.32 20.15 50.34
N THR A 3 -48.54 19.09 50.60
CA THR A 3 -48.39 18.21 51.76
C THR A 3 -47.10 17.39 51.64
N HIS A 4 -46.64 16.92 52.80
CA HIS A 4 -45.60 15.94 53.12
C HIS A 4 -45.74 14.49 52.56
N ARG A 5 -44.56 13.81 52.53
CA ARG A 5 -44.23 12.41 52.94
C ARG A 5 -44.65 11.24 52.02
N LEU A 6 -43.78 10.27 51.67
CA LEU A 6 -43.03 9.21 52.41
C LEU A 6 -43.81 7.85 52.51
N VAL A 7 -43.11 6.76 52.14
CA VAL A 7 -43.23 5.33 52.55
C VAL A 7 -44.27 4.40 51.89
N VAL A 8 -43.85 3.22 51.40
CA VAL A 8 -44.12 1.85 51.95
C VAL A 8 -43.83 0.71 50.94
N VAL A 9 -43.22 -0.34 51.49
CA VAL A 9 -42.82 -1.67 51.01
C VAL A 9 -43.96 -2.69 51.17
N LEU A 10 -44.06 -3.70 50.29
CA LEU A 10 -44.37 -5.15 50.50
C LEU A 10 -45.06 -5.73 49.23
N ALA A 11 -44.51 -6.73 48.52
CA ALA A 11 -44.40 -8.18 48.80
C ALA A 11 -45.73 -8.96 48.67
N VAL A 12 -45.72 -10.05 47.86
CA VAL A 12 -46.06 -11.46 48.22
C VAL A 12 -46.38 -12.35 46.99
N LEU A 13 -45.53 -13.39 46.83
CA LEU A 13 -45.71 -14.82 46.44
C LEU A 13 -46.76 -15.30 45.40
N ILE A 14 -46.35 -16.33 44.63
CA ILE A 14 -46.92 -17.72 44.61
C ILE A 14 -45.93 -18.65 43.85
N VAL A 15 -45.15 -19.50 44.55
CA VAL A 15 -45.20 -20.98 44.66
C VAL A 15 -44.80 -21.81 43.41
N CYS A 16 -43.73 -22.61 43.55
CA CYS A 16 -43.29 -23.70 42.67
C CYS A 16 -44.21 -24.94 42.72
N PRO A 17 -44.07 -25.87 41.75
CA PRO A 17 -43.59 -27.20 42.16
C PRO A 17 -42.50 -27.83 41.26
N VAL A 18 -41.78 -28.74 41.91
CA VAL A 18 -40.63 -29.61 41.57
C VAL A 18 -41.01 -30.68 40.50
N GLY A 19 -40.17 -31.27 39.63
CA GLY A 19 -38.71 -31.29 39.38
C GLY A 19 -38.33 -32.38 38.34
N VAL A 20 -37.01 -32.72 38.28
CA VAL A 20 -36.30 -33.83 37.57
C VAL A 20 -35.69 -33.44 36.19
N PRO A 21 -34.41 -33.81 35.88
CA PRO A 21 -33.36 -32.85 35.53
C PRO A 21 -33.00 -32.80 34.04
N ALA A 22 -32.72 -31.60 33.53
CA ALA A 22 -32.10 -31.40 32.22
C ALA A 22 -30.59 -31.19 32.36
N GLN A 23 -29.84 -31.83 31.45
CA GLN A 23 -28.38 -31.89 31.37
C GLN A 23 -27.69 -30.52 31.51
N PRO A 24 -26.45 -30.47 32.06
CA PRO A 24 -25.68 -29.23 32.12
C PRO A 24 -25.47 -28.66 30.71
N PRO A 25 -25.66 -27.34 30.50
CA PRO A 25 -25.30 -26.69 29.25
C PRO A 25 -23.80 -26.87 29.02
N ARG A 26 -23.48 -27.35 27.82
CA ARG A 26 -22.12 -27.61 27.35
C ARG A 26 -21.24 -26.36 27.56
N LEU A 27 -20.06 -26.59 28.12
CA LEU A 27 -18.94 -25.65 28.09
C LEU A 27 -18.82 -25.06 26.68
N PRO A 28 -18.70 -23.73 26.50
CA PRO A 28 -18.24 -23.20 25.23
C PRO A 28 -16.88 -23.83 24.94
N ASN A 29 -16.81 -24.58 23.84
CA ASN A 29 -15.62 -25.24 23.37
C ASN A 29 -14.42 -24.30 23.48
N ALA A 30 -13.38 -24.75 24.17
CA ALA A 30 -12.03 -24.25 24.00
C ALA A 30 -11.77 -24.16 22.48
N GLY A 31 -11.73 -22.93 21.97
CA GLY A 31 -11.53 -22.66 20.55
C GLY A 31 -10.26 -23.35 20.10
N ARG A 32 -10.41 -24.25 19.12
CA ARG A 32 -9.34 -25.04 18.54
C ARG A 32 -8.15 -24.13 18.18
N ILE A 33 -7.02 -24.46 18.78
CA ILE A 33 -5.69 -24.06 18.33
C ILE A 33 -5.53 -24.56 16.89
N GLY A 34 -5.60 -23.64 15.92
CA GLY A 34 -5.25 -23.93 14.53
C GLY A 34 -3.74 -23.98 14.36
N ARG A 35 -3.18 -25.19 14.27
CA ARG A 35 -1.93 -25.53 13.58
C ARG A 35 -2.36 -26.38 12.37
N LEU A 36 -1.88 -26.30 11.14
CA LEU A 36 -0.75 -25.67 10.45
C LEU A 36 -1.18 -25.53 8.97
N GLY A 37 -0.78 -24.46 8.29
CA GLY A 37 0.15 -24.55 7.16
C GLY A 37 0.93 -23.24 7.03
N GLU A 38 1.95 -23.10 7.88
CA GLU A 38 2.86 -21.96 7.98
C GLU A 38 3.94 -22.02 6.89
N ILE A 39 4.17 -20.91 6.18
CA ILE A 39 5.53 -20.49 5.82
C ILE A 39 5.63 -18.99 6.06
N GLY A 40 5.43 -18.57 7.31
CA GLY A 40 5.65 -17.21 7.78
C GLY A 40 6.09 -17.30 9.24
N PRO A 41 6.92 -16.37 9.74
CA PRO A 41 7.29 -16.37 11.15
C PRO A 41 6.01 -16.37 12.02
N PRO A 42 5.90 -17.26 13.03
CA PRO A 42 4.68 -17.41 13.80
C PRO A 42 4.33 -16.10 14.52
N ARG A 43 3.08 -15.65 14.35
CA ARG A 43 2.57 -14.40 14.91
C ARG A 43 1.64 -14.68 16.10
N VAL A 44 1.86 -13.99 17.21
CA VAL A 44 1.01 -14.07 18.41
C VAL A 44 0.48 -12.68 18.73
N LEU A 45 -0.84 -12.52 18.68
CA LEU A 45 -1.52 -11.32 19.15
C LEU A 45 -1.92 -11.51 20.62
N THR A 46 -1.59 -10.53 21.46
CA THR A 46 -1.97 -10.49 22.87
C THR A 46 -2.25 -9.05 23.33
N PHE A 47 -2.68 -8.89 24.57
CA PHE A 47 -2.99 -7.60 25.19
C PHE A 47 -2.22 -7.48 26.49
N ILE A 48 -1.50 -6.36 26.66
CA ILE A 48 -0.75 -6.09 27.88
C ILE A 48 -1.53 -5.12 28.78
N PRO A 49 -1.51 -5.33 30.11
CA PRO A 49 -2.14 -4.40 31.05
C PRO A 49 -1.44 -3.05 30.98
N SER A 50 -2.22 -1.99 30.78
CA SER A 50 -1.74 -0.62 30.89
C SER A 50 -2.88 0.27 31.34
N VAL A 51 -2.62 1.19 32.26
CA VAL A 51 -3.60 2.20 32.68
C VAL A 51 -4.05 3.08 31.51
N ALA A 52 -3.18 3.26 30.50
CA ALA A 52 -3.52 3.99 29.28
C ALA A 52 -4.49 3.24 28.37
N GLY A 53 -4.54 1.91 28.45
CA GLY A 53 -5.45 1.05 27.67
C GLY A 53 -6.73 0.64 28.41
N GLY A 54 -6.90 1.04 29.69
CA GLY A 54 -8.00 0.58 30.52
C GLY A 54 -8.01 -0.94 30.73
N GLU A 55 -9.20 -1.52 30.96
CA GLU A 55 -9.36 -2.96 31.15
C GLU A 55 -9.03 -3.80 29.91
N HIS A 56 -9.14 -3.19 28.72
CA HIS A 56 -8.82 -3.85 27.44
C HIS A 56 -7.31 -3.98 27.21
N GLY A 57 -6.50 -3.11 27.83
CA GLY A 57 -5.05 -3.09 27.68
C GLY A 57 -4.57 -2.57 26.32
N ILE A 58 -3.28 -2.76 26.06
CA ILE A 58 -2.62 -2.37 24.81
C ILE A 58 -2.40 -3.61 23.95
N ALA A 59 -2.87 -3.56 22.70
CA ALA A 59 -2.73 -4.64 21.75
C ALA A 59 -1.28 -4.73 21.24
N VAL A 60 -0.69 -5.92 21.31
CA VAL A 60 0.69 -6.21 20.93
C VAL A 60 0.74 -7.47 20.09
N SER A 61 1.39 -7.40 18.93
CA SER A 61 1.71 -8.54 18.08
C SER A 61 3.19 -8.88 18.18
N LEU A 62 3.47 -10.15 18.49
CA LEU A 62 4.80 -10.74 18.53
C LEU A 62 5.03 -11.57 17.27
N VAL A 63 6.15 -11.36 16.60
CA VAL A 63 6.56 -12.15 15.41
C VAL A 63 7.89 -12.82 15.71
N ALA A 64 7.89 -14.15 15.84
CA ALA A 64 9.10 -14.89 16.18
C ALA A 64 9.93 -15.22 14.93
N PRO A 65 11.27 -15.14 14.99
CA PRO A 65 12.11 -15.44 13.84
C PRO A 65 12.11 -16.95 13.55
N LEU A 66 12.24 -17.31 12.26
CA LEU A 66 12.41 -18.72 11.86
C LEU A 66 13.78 -19.27 12.30
N ARG A 67 14.81 -18.41 12.31
CA ARG A 67 16.15 -18.70 12.83
C ARG A 67 16.55 -17.57 13.75
N THR A 68 16.89 -17.88 15.00
CA THR A 68 17.34 -16.88 15.97
C THR A 68 18.65 -16.24 15.54
N ARG A 69 18.85 -14.96 15.89
CA ARG A 69 20.07 -14.23 15.53
C ARG A 69 21.32 -14.90 16.09
N TYR A 70 21.21 -15.41 17.32
CA TYR A 70 22.28 -16.11 18.03
C TYR A 70 21.87 -17.55 18.33
N SER A 71 22.84 -18.43 18.51
CA SER A 71 22.60 -19.80 18.99
C SER A 71 21.98 -19.84 20.39
N THR A 72 22.15 -18.77 21.17
CA THR A 72 21.60 -18.63 22.53
C THR A 72 20.18 -18.05 22.56
N GLY A 73 19.69 -17.48 21.46
CA GLY A 73 18.33 -16.92 21.40
C GLY A 73 18.18 -15.75 20.44
N ALA A 74 16.97 -15.19 20.41
CA ALA A 74 16.60 -14.06 19.56
C ALA A 74 16.54 -12.76 20.38
N PRO A 75 17.25 -11.69 19.97
CA PRO A 75 17.01 -10.34 20.49
C PRO A 75 15.62 -9.83 20.11
N VAL A 76 15.14 -8.81 20.81
CA VAL A 76 13.80 -8.24 20.60
C VAL A 76 13.92 -6.84 20.03
N VAL A 77 13.09 -6.53 19.03
CA VAL A 77 12.95 -5.17 18.50
C VAL A 77 11.51 -4.71 18.59
N ILE A 78 11.31 -3.51 19.14
CA ILE A 78 10.01 -2.86 19.22
C ILE A 78 9.97 -1.76 18.16
N HIS A 79 9.07 -1.92 17.19
CA HIS A 79 8.84 -0.91 16.19
C HIS A 79 7.85 0.13 16.71
N VAL A 80 8.33 1.35 16.95
CA VAL A 80 7.51 2.46 17.45
C VAL A 80 6.96 3.24 16.25
N PRO A 81 5.63 3.25 16.03
CA PRO A 81 5.02 3.89 14.87
C PRO A 81 5.44 5.36 14.70
N GLY A 82 5.79 5.77 13.48
CA GLY A 82 6.08 7.17 13.14
C GLY A 82 4.83 8.04 13.02
N GLY A 83 5.00 9.28 12.57
CA GLY A 83 3.90 10.24 12.38
C GLY A 83 3.11 10.55 13.66
N VAL A 84 1.93 11.16 13.50
CA VAL A 84 0.96 11.35 14.60
C VAL A 84 -0.10 10.25 14.63
N ASP A 85 0.11 9.15 13.92
CA ASP A 85 -0.85 8.04 13.83
C ASP A 85 -0.86 7.17 15.08
N THR A 86 -1.97 6.47 15.30
CA THR A 86 -2.14 5.55 16.44
C THR A 86 -1.34 4.25 16.28
N GLY A 87 -0.80 3.95 15.10
CA GLY A 87 -0.15 2.67 14.79
C GLY A 87 -1.11 1.48 14.68
N ALA A 88 -0.55 0.30 14.44
CA ALA A 88 -1.27 -0.97 14.29
C ALA A 88 -0.41 -2.15 14.75
N THR A 89 -1.07 -3.27 15.09
CA THR A 89 -0.41 -4.55 15.40
C THR A 89 0.02 -5.34 14.16
N GLU A 90 -0.23 -4.82 12.96
CA GLU A 90 0.07 -5.44 11.68
C GLU A 90 0.93 -4.51 10.82
N GLY A 91 1.79 -5.08 9.96
CA GLY A 91 2.70 -4.32 9.09
C GLY A 91 3.75 -5.23 8.44
N PRO A 92 4.58 -4.68 7.53
CA PRO A 92 5.67 -5.43 6.91
C PRO A 92 6.67 -5.91 7.98
N LEU A 93 7.26 -7.08 7.75
CA LEU A 93 8.24 -7.66 8.67
C LEU A 93 9.64 -7.26 8.24
N GLU A 94 10.34 -6.52 9.10
CA GLU A 94 11.63 -5.91 8.74
C GLU A 94 12.80 -6.60 9.46
N TYR A 95 12.55 -7.23 10.61
CA TYR A 95 13.62 -7.74 11.49
C TYR A 95 13.48 -9.22 11.83
N ALA A 96 12.29 -9.80 11.70
CA ALA A 96 12.11 -11.24 11.95
C ALA A 96 13.02 -12.14 11.07
N GLY A 97 13.31 -11.71 9.83
CA GLY A 97 14.26 -12.40 8.94
C GLY A 97 15.73 -12.30 9.36
N LEU A 98 16.07 -11.27 10.12
CA LEU A 98 17.41 -10.98 10.66
C LEU A 98 17.65 -11.65 12.02
N GLY A 99 16.69 -12.49 12.45
CA GLY A 99 16.76 -13.30 13.65
C GLY A 99 16.24 -12.65 14.93
N PHE A 100 15.44 -11.58 14.80
CA PHE A 100 14.83 -10.86 15.92
C PHE A 100 13.41 -11.36 16.20
N VAL A 101 12.98 -11.28 17.47
CA VAL A 101 11.56 -11.20 17.80
C VAL A 101 11.09 -9.77 17.53
N GLU A 102 10.16 -9.60 16.60
CA GLU A 102 9.65 -8.28 16.23
C GLU A 102 8.32 -8.01 16.96
N ILE A 103 8.23 -6.85 17.60
CA ILE A 103 7.05 -6.37 18.33
C ILE A 103 6.44 -5.19 17.58
N ARG A 104 5.16 -5.35 17.22
CA ARG A 104 4.29 -4.30 16.66
C ARG A 104 3.15 -4.04 17.64
N PHE A 105 2.74 -2.79 17.82
CA PHE A 105 1.67 -2.43 18.76
C PHE A 105 0.89 -1.22 18.26
N ALA A 106 -0.30 -1.03 18.80
CA ALA A 106 -1.09 0.18 18.61
C ALA A 106 -1.12 1.01 19.89
N PHE A 107 -0.95 2.33 19.77
CA PHE A 107 -1.18 3.26 20.87
C PHE A 107 -2.64 3.23 21.36
N PRO A 108 -2.95 3.80 22.55
CA PRO A 108 -4.31 3.81 23.08
C PRO A 108 -5.35 4.29 22.07
N GLY A 109 -6.49 3.60 21.99
CA GLY A 109 -7.57 3.86 21.01
C GLY A 109 -7.24 3.53 19.56
N GLY A 110 -6.02 3.05 19.28
CA GLY A 110 -5.53 2.68 17.95
C GLY A 110 -5.71 1.21 17.59
N GLY A 111 -5.34 0.85 16.36
CA GLY A 111 -5.34 -0.51 15.86
C GLY A 111 -6.57 -0.85 15.01
N ARG A 112 -6.69 -2.11 14.58
CA ARG A 112 -7.77 -2.58 13.70
C ARG A 112 -8.28 -3.96 14.13
N GLY A 113 -9.59 -4.15 14.04
CA GLY A 113 -10.24 -5.44 14.29
C GLY A 113 -9.86 -6.02 15.65
N ALA A 114 -9.30 -7.24 15.64
CA ALA A 114 -8.90 -7.93 16.87
C ALA A 114 -7.64 -7.33 17.54
N GLY A 115 -6.89 -6.46 16.85
CA GLY A 115 -5.66 -5.84 17.35
C GLY A 115 -5.84 -4.38 17.75
N THR A 116 -7.01 -4.01 18.26
CA THR A 116 -7.33 -2.65 18.70
C THR A 116 -6.99 -2.47 20.18
N SER A 117 -6.18 -1.47 20.51
CA SER A 117 -5.86 -1.09 21.89
C SER A 117 -7.03 -0.35 22.54
N GLY A 118 -7.21 -0.54 23.86
CA GLY A 118 -8.16 0.27 24.61
C GLY A 118 -7.66 1.69 24.87
N GLY A 119 -8.46 2.49 25.57
CA GLY A 119 -8.12 3.86 25.94
C GLY A 119 -8.34 4.88 24.82
N THR A 120 -7.79 6.08 25.02
CA THR A 120 -7.96 7.22 24.11
C THR A 120 -6.62 7.73 23.64
N TYR A 121 -6.50 7.96 22.34
CA TYR A 121 -5.30 8.47 21.74
C TYR A 121 -5.10 9.94 22.08
N ASP A 122 -4.02 10.27 22.79
CA ASP A 122 -3.68 11.63 23.20
C ASP A 122 -2.55 12.22 22.33
N TYR A 123 -2.44 11.76 21.08
CA TYR A 123 -1.51 12.25 20.07
C TYR A 123 -0.04 12.29 20.51
N ARG A 124 0.43 11.16 21.03
CA ARG A 124 1.80 10.98 21.58
C ARG A 124 2.01 11.67 22.93
N GLY A 125 0.94 11.99 23.64
CA GLY A 125 0.99 12.52 24.99
C GLY A 125 1.34 11.48 26.07
N PRO A 126 1.10 11.82 27.35
CA PRO A 126 1.42 10.98 28.50
C PRO A 126 0.86 9.55 28.42
N HIS A 127 -0.36 9.35 27.91
CA HIS A 127 -0.98 8.03 27.79
C HIS A 127 -0.26 7.17 26.75
N CYS A 128 0.13 7.75 25.61
CA CYS A 128 0.96 7.07 24.63
C CYS A 128 2.33 6.69 25.20
N LEU A 129 3.00 7.58 25.95
CA LEU A 129 4.29 7.25 26.56
C LEU A 129 4.16 6.15 27.62
N ARG A 130 3.11 6.19 28.43
CA ARG A 130 2.80 5.13 29.40
C ARG A 130 2.57 3.79 28.71
N ALA A 131 1.78 3.76 27.64
CA ALA A 131 1.54 2.56 26.84
C ALA A 131 2.85 2.00 26.26
N LEU A 132 3.70 2.85 25.69
CA LEU A 132 5.01 2.44 25.17
C LEU A 132 5.93 1.90 26.29
N ALA A 133 5.95 2.54 27.46
CA ALA A 133 6.69 2.03 28.62
C ALA A 133 6.22 0.63 29.02
N ASP A 134 4.92 0.35 29.00
CA ASP A 134 4.37 -0.97 29.30
C ASP A 134 4.73 -2.01 28.22
N VAL A 135 4.75 -1.62 26.94
CA VAL A 135 5.25 -2.48 25.85
C VAL A 135 6.73 -2.83 26.06
N ILE A 136 7.57 -1.87 26.46
CA ILE A 136 8.98 -2.11 26.77
C ILE A 136 9.14 -3.03 27.98
N ARG A 137 8.35 -2.83 29.04
CA ARG A 137 8.35 -3.70 30.21
C ARG A 137 7.92 -5.12 29.85
N PHE A 138 6.96 -5.28 28.94
CA PHE A 138 6.56 -6.60 28.44
C PHE A 138 7.67 -7.26 27.63
N ALA A 139 8.29 -6.53 26.71
CA ALA A 139 9.40 -7.00 25.89
C ALA A 139 10.63 -7.42 26.72
N THR A 140 10.91 -6.70 27.81
CA THR A 140 11.99 -7.02 28.77
C THR A 140 11.60 -8.09 29.80
N GLY A 141 10.40 -8.70 29.68
CA GLY A 141 9.91 -9.75 30.58
C GLY A 141 9.46 -9.23 31.96
N ARG A 142 9.49 -7.91 32.19
CA ARG A 142 9.08 -7.27 33.46
C ARG A 142 7.57 -7.20 33.61
N LEU A 143 6.81 -7.19 32.52
CA LEU A 143 5.34 -7.23 32.49
C LEU A 143 4.83 -8.53 31.86
N ALA A 144 3.68 -9.01 32.31
CA ALA A 144 2.96 -10.13 31.69
C ALA A 144 1.75 -9.59 30.92
N ASP A 145 1.21 -10.37 29.98
CA ASP A 145 -0.05 -10.04 29.31
C ASP A 145 -1.25 -10.15 30.28
N LEU A 146 -2.45 -9.76 29.81
CA LEU A 146 -3.68 -9.82 30.61
C LEU A 146 -4.05 -11.24 31.07
N GLN A 147 -3.45 -12.28 30.50
CA GLN A 147 -3.63 -13.68 30.88
C GLN A 147 -2.49 -14.18 31.80
N GLY A 148 -1.61 -13.29 32.26
CA GLY A 148 -0.51 -13.61 33.16
C GLY A 148 0.71 -14.26 32.49
N ARG A 149 0.78 -14.25 31.15
CA ARG A 149 1.88 -14.87 30.38
C ARG A 149 2.96 -13.85 30.06
N LYS A 150 4.23 -14.21 30.25
CA LYS A 150 5.39 -13.42 29.81
C LYS A 150 5.65 -13.62 28.33
N ILE A 151 6.44 -12.74 27.72
CA ILE A 151 6.85 -12.86 26.31
C ILE A 151 7.49 -14.22 26.00
N GLN A 152 8.27 -14.78 26.94
CA GLN A 152 8.87 -16.11 26.80
C GLN A 152 7.83 -17.24 26.79
N ASP A 153 6.74 -17.13 27.55
CA ASP A 153 5.68 -18.13 27.60
C ASP A 153 4.88 -18.17 26.28
N LEU A 154 4.68 -16.98 25.69
CA LEU A 154 3.98 -16.82 24.41
C LEU A 154 4.80 -17.36 23.22
N LEU A 155 6.13 -17.26 23.30
CA LEU A 155 7.05 -17.74 22.28
C LEU A 155 7.81 -18.99 22.75
N ALA A 156 7.11 -20.00 23.24
CA ALA A 156 7.71 -21.18 23.90
C ALA A 156 8.75 -21.96 23.05
N LYS A 157 8.77 -21.78 21.72
CA LYS A 157 9.74 -22.41 20.81
C LYS A 157 10.98 -21.56 20.52
N THR A 158 11.01 -20.31 21.00
CA THR A 158 12.08 -19.35 20.75
C THR A 158 12.61 -18.87 22.10
N VAL A 159 13.91 -19.04 22.33
CA VAL A 159 14.55 -18.39 23.49
C VAL A 159 14.60 -16.90 23.23
N VAL A 160 13.88 -16.11 24.03
CA VAL A 160 13.77 -14.65 23.89
C VAL A 160 14.82 -14.00 24.78
N LEU A 161 15.73 -13.23 24.18
CA LEU A 161 16.77 -12.51 24.90
C LEU A 161 16.22 -11.19 25.45
N THR A 162 15.50 -11.25 26.56
CA THR A 162 14.88 -10.08 27.21
C THR A 162 15.87 -9.05 27.77
N GLN A 163 17.17 -9.35 27.75
CA GLN A 163 18.27 -8.43 28.06
C GLN A 163 18.87 -7.76 26.82
N ASN A 164 18.41 -8.12 25.62
CA ASN A 164 18.80 -7.49 24.35
C ASN A 164 17.55 -7.03 23.60
N VAL A 165 16.83 -6.11 24.24
CA VAL A 165 15.63 -5.47 23.71
C VAL A 165 16.02 -4.08 23.23
N GLY A 166 15.57 -3.70 22.04
CA GLY A 166 15.79 -2.36 21.53
C GLY A 166 14.59 -1.73 20.84
N LEU A 167 14.69 -0.42 20.66
CA LEU A 167 13.68 0.42 20.04
C LEU A 167 14.09 0.80 18.62
N VAL A 168 13.12 0.80 17.71
CA VAL A 168 13.23 1.46 16.41
C VAL A 168 12.19 2.55 16.37
N GLY A 169 12.64 3.81 16.36
CA GLY A 169 11.78 4.98 16.27
C GLY A 169 11.99 5.70 14.95
N SER A 170 10.93 5.87 14.18
CA SER A 170 10.92 6.65 12.94
C SER A 170 10.18 7.96 13.15
N SER A 171 10.70 9.08 12.66
CA SER A 171 10.00 10.37 12.72
C SER A 171 9.56 10.70 14.17
N HIS A 172 8.30 11.09 14.38
CA HIS A 172 7.72 11.29 15.72
C HIS A 172 7.73 10.04 16.62
N GLY A 173 7.82 8.84 16.06
CA GLY A 173 8.03 7.61 16.83
C GLY A 173 9.35 7.65 17.59
N GLY A 174 10.40 8.25 17.03
CA GLY A 174 11.66 8.45 17.75
C GLY A 174 11.57 9.48 18.87
N ASN A 175 10.80 10.56 18.71
CA ASN A 175 10.50 11.47 19.83
C ASN A 175 9.83 10.70 20.99
N ALA A 176 8.88 9.82 20.70
CA ALA A 176 8.27 8.96 21.71
C ALA A 176 9.30 8.03 22.39
N CYS A 177 10.25 7.46 21.63
CA CYS A 177 11.36 6.68 22.19
C CYS A 177 12.25 7.50 23.14
N GLY A 178 12.67 8.70 22.74
CA GLY A 178 13.49 9.57 23.59
C GLY A 178 12.76 9.97 24.87
N LEU A 179 11.49 10.34 24.76
CA LEU A 179 10.67 10.76 25.89
C LEU A 179 10.35 9.60 26.82
N VAL A 180 9.98 8.42 26.32
CA VAL A 180 9.68 7.27 27.19
C VAL A 180 10.91 6.83 27.98
N MET A 181 12.11 6.87 27.39
CA MET A 181 13.36 6.61 28.11
C MET A 181 13.61 7.66 29.20
N ALA A 182 13.30 8.92 28.93
CA ALA A 182 13.47 10.00 29.90
C ALA A 182 12.43 10.00 31.02
N THR A 183 11.18 9.61 30.75
CA THR A 183 10.09 9.66 31.73
C THR A 183 9.95 8.37 32.51
N HIS A 184 10.20 7.21 31.88
CA HIS A 184 9.95 5.88 32.45
C HIS A 184 11.17 4.95 32.44
N GLY A 185 12.36 5.42 32.04
CA GLY A 185 13.55 4.58 31.86
C GLY A 185 13.93 3.71 33.07
N GLU A 186 13.68 4.19 34.28
CA GLU A 186 13.87 3.44 35.54
C GLU A 186 13.07 2.13 35.62
N GLU A 187 12.00 1.99 34.84
CA GLU A 187 11.18 0.77 34.78
C GLU A 187 11.79 -0.30 33.86
N PHE A 188 12.74 0.09 33.01
CA PHE A 188 13.43 -0.77 32.04
C PHE A 188 14.92 -0.36 31.86
N PRO A 189 15.72 -0.35 32.95
CA PRO A 189 17.12 0.13 32.91
C PRO A 189 18.05 -0.73 32.04
N ASP A 190 17.59 -1.92 31.66
CA ASP A 190 18.31 -2.90 30.83
C ASP A 190 17.98 -2.77 29.33
N LEU A 191 17.28 -1.71 28.91
CA LEU A 191 17.07 -1.44 27.49
C LEU A 191 18.42 -1.33 26.78
N ALA A 192 18.66 -2.23 25.82
CA ALA A 192 19.98 -2.45 25.27
C ALA A 192 20.34 -1.43 24.19
N PHE A 193 19.37 -1.08 23.33
CA PHE A 193 19.65 -0.20 22.21
C PHE A 193 18.45 0.61 21.68
N TYR A 194 18.76 1.67 20.94
CA TYR A 194 17.81 2.52 20.24
C TYR A 194 18.35 2.92 18.87
N ALA A 195 17.61 2.61 17.80
CA ALA A 195 17.87 3.11 16.46
C ALA A 195 16.84 4.20 16.12
N SER A 196 17.32 5.44 15.92
CA SER A 196 16.50 6.58 15.51
C SER A 196 16.60 6.79 14.00
N MET A 197 15.47 6.86 13.30
CA MET A 197 15.42 7.19 11.88
C MET A 197 14.90 8.61 11.71
N GLU A 198 15.82 9.56 11.46
CA GLU A 198 15.51 10.95 11.06
C GLU A 198 14.39 11.59 11.91
N SER A 199 14.45 11.34 13.22
CA SER A 199 13.41 11.77 14.16
C SER A 199 13.55 13.25 14.48
N PRO A 200 12.50 14.08 14.38
CA PRO A 200 12.66 15.53 14.46
C PRO A 200 12.74 16.00 15.92
N TYR A 201 13.91 15.93 16.53
CA TYR A 201 14.16 16.44 17.88
C TYR A 201 14.45 17.95 17.83
N GLY A 202 13.87 18.70 18.76
CA GLY A 202 14.16 20.10 18.98
C GLY A 202 13.01 21.02 18.60
N GLU A 203 12.92 22.13 19.33
CA GLU A 203 11.91 23.14 19.11
C GLU A 203 11.95 23.66 17.66
N GLY A 204 10.81 23.59 16.98
CA GLY A 204 10.70 23.92 15.57
C GLY A 204 11.09 22.83 14.60
N ASN A 205 11.93 21.87 15.00
CA ASN A 205 12.14 20.67 14.18
C ASN A 205 10.90 19.77 14.25
N VAL A 206 10.34 19.57 15.44
CA VAL A 206 9.21 18.64 15.63
C VAL A 206 8.02 18.99 14.71
N ASN A 207 7.69 20.28 14.58
CA ASN A 207 6.63 20.73 13.66
C ASN A 207 7.16 21.23 12.31
N ILE A 208 8.44 21.02 11.98
CA ILE A 208 9.01 21.29 10.65
C ILE A 208 9.00 22.80 10.31
N GLU A 209 9.14 23.68 11.31
CA GLU A 209 9.21 25.14 11.12
C GLU A 209 10.39 25.59 10.27
N LEU A 210 11.47 24.80 10.23
CA LEU A 210 12.66 25.10 9.43
C LEU A 210 12.52 24.67 7.96
N GLY A 211 11.41 24.01 7.63
CA GLY A 211 11.07 23.58 6.27
C GLY A 211 11.08 22.07 6.09
N GLY A 212 10.04 21.55 5.42
CA GLY A 212 9.86 20.12 5.17
C GLY A 212 10.29 19.72 3.77
N TRP A 213 10.50 18.42 3.55
CA TRP A 213 10.89 17.91 2.23
C TRP A 213 9.95 18.37 1.08
N ASP A 214 8.66 18.58 1.34
CA ASP A 214 7.68 19.06 0.35
C ASP A 214 7.61 20.59 0.20
N GLN A 215 7.96 21.35 1.23
CA GLN A 215 7.91 22.83 1.23
C GLN A 215 9.27 23.47 0.90
N GLY A 216 10.36 22.71 1.00
CA GLY A 216 11.71 23.26 0.95
C GLY A 216 12.09 23.92 2.28
N VAL A 217 13.30 24.50 2.31
CA VAL A 217 13.83 25.19 3.49
C VAL A 217 13.07 26.49 3.71
N ASN A 218 12.69 26.80 4.95
CA ASN A 218 12.11 28.08 5.31
C ASN A 218 13.12 29.21 5.00
N PRO A 219 12.82 30.17 4.11
CA PRO A 219 13.77 31.23 3.74
C PRO A 219 14.14 32.16 4.90
N ALA A 220 13.35 32.20 5.97
CA ALA A 220 13.70 32.94 7.20
C ALA A 220 14.75 32.20 8.05
N TYR A 221 15.07 30.94 7.74
CA TYR A 221 16.10 30.15 8.42
C TYR A 221 17.43 30.25 7.68
N ASP A 222 18.50 30.58 8.41
CA ASP A 222 19.87 30.51 7.91
C ASP A 222 20.56 29.23 8.39
N PRO A 223 20.79 28.23 7.51
CA PRO A 223 21.44 26.97 7.88
C PRO A 223 22.91 27.13 8.30
N GLN A 224 23.57 28.24 7.97
CA GLN A 224 24.97 28.46 8.37
C GLN A 224 25.07 28.85 9.84
N THR A 225 24.17 29.72 10.30
CA THR A 225 24.15 30.22 11.68
C THR A 225 23.21 29.41 12.58
N GLY A 226 22.23 28.72 11.99
CA GLY A 226 21.15 28.03 12.70
C GLY A 226 20.10 28.99 13.27
N VAL A 227 20.07 30.24 12.79
CA VAL A 227 19.15 31.27 13.27
C VAL A 227 17.91 31.30 12.39
N LEU A 228 16.75 31.27 13.04
CA LEU A 228 15.46 31.56 12.40
C LEU A 228 15.12 33.03 12.67
N ASP A 229 14.97 33.83 11.62
CA ASP A 229 14.62 35.24 11.72
C ASP A 229 13.15 35.41 12.11
N LEU A 230 12.92 35.50 13.42
CA LEU A 230 11.59 35.71 14.00
C LEU A 230 11.04 37.11 13.72
N SER A 231 11.86 38.08 13.28
CA SER A 231 11.36 39.41 12.91
C SER A 231 10.40 39.34 11.71
N LYS A 232 10.55 38.31 10.87
CA LYS A 232 9.67 37.99 9.74
C LYS A 232 8.34 37.35 10.14
N LEU A 233 8.16 36.96 11.40
CA LEU A 233 6.90 36.36 11.85
C LEU A 233 5.76 37.38 11.76
N ALA A 234 4.66 36.95 11.16
CA ALA A 234 3.43 37.71 10.94
C ALA A 234 2.20 36.84 11.21
N TRP A 235 1.04 37.50 11.33
CA TRP A 235 -0.26 36.87 11.58
C TRP A 235 -1.24 37.21 10.47
N SER A 236 -1.96 36.21 9.96
CA SER A 236 -3.06 36.39 9.02
C SER A 236 -4.34 35.83 9.62
N SER A 237 -5.38 36.65 9.74
CA SER A 237 -6.70 36.22 10.20
C SER A 237 -7.44 35.32 9.20
N ASP A 238 -7.04 35.33 7.94
CA ASP A 238 -7.71 34.61 6.86
C ASP A 238 -7.03 33.29 6.50
N LEU A 239 -5.77 33.11 6.89
CA LEU A 239 -5.01 31.90 6.67
C LEU A 239 -5.43 30.80 7.65
N ALA A 240 -5.74 29.61 7.14
CA ALA A 240 -5.97 28.44 7.98
C ALA A 240 -4.65 27.91 8.54
N PRO A 241 -4.63 27.40 9.79
CA PRO A 241 -3.42 26.83 10.38
C PRO A 241 -2.99 25.54 9.66
N GLY A 242 -1.73 25.49 9.28
CA GLY A 242 -1.07 24.32 8.70
C GLY A 242 -1.04 24.31 7.17
N PRO A 243 -0.12 23.54 6.55
CA PRO A 243 -0.05 23.46 5.11
C PRO A 243 -1.32 22.81 4.53
N PRO A 244 -1.85 23.30 3.39
CA PRO A 244 -3.10 22.82 2.80
C PRO A 244 -3.16 21.31 2.49
N ARG A 245 -2.02 20.60 2.51
CA ARG A 245 -1.88 19.22 1.98
C ARG A 245 -1.63 18.12 3.02
N ARG A 246 -1.16 18.42 4.25
CA ARG A 246 -0.72 17.36 5.21
C ARG A 246 -1.73 17.00 6.29
N TRP A 247 -2.68 17.89 6.62
CA TRP A 247 -3.53 17.75 7.81
C TRP A 247 -5.02 18.01 7.54
N GLN A 248 -5.52 17.64 6.35
CA GLN A 248 -6.94 17.76 6.03
C GLN A 248 -7.75 16.73 6.83
N GLY A 249 -8.33 17.15 7.95
CA GLY A 249 -9.27 16.34 8.73
C GLY A 249 -9.76 17.00 10.01
N LEU A 250 -8.87 17.65 10.78
CA LEU A 250 -9.23 18.43 11.98
C LEU A 250 -8.88 19.91 11.78
N GLY A 251 -9.83 20.81 12.01
CA GLY A 251 -9.59 22.26 12.01
C GLY A 251 -9.55 22.95 10.65
N ALA A 252 -10.14 22.34 9.61
CA ALA A 252 -10.30 22.96 8.28
C ALA A 252 -11.17 24.25 8.34
N GLU A 253 -11.98 24.35 9.38
CA GLU A 253 -12.82 25.49 9.74
C GLU A 253 -12.08 26.58 10.53
N LEU A 254 -10.87 26.30 11.04
CA LEU A 254 -10.10 27.28 11.82
C LEU A 254 -9.55 28.36 10.89
N LYS A 255 -9.73 29.62 11.31
CA LYS A 255 -9.18 30.79 10.65
C LYS A 255 -8.22 31.51 11.58
N GLY A 256 -7.10 31.98 11.03
CA GLY A 256 -6.04 32.60 11.78
C GLY A 256 -4.82 31.70 11.87
N SER A 257 -3.71 32.11 11.24
CA SER A 257 -2.44 31.40 11.30
C SER A 257 -1.24 32.34 11.29
N LEU A 258 -0.16 31.90 11.93
CA LEU A 258 1.16 32.48 11.79
C LEU A 258 1.77 32.12 10.43
N PHE A 259 2.59 33.02 9.90
CA PHE A 259 3.43 32.82 8.71
C PHE A 259 4.68 33.69 8.80
N PHE A 260 5.67 33.44 7.95
CA PHE A 260 6.84 34.29 7.77
C PHE A 260 6.61 35.18 6.55
N ASP A 261 6.43 36.47 6.82
CA ASP A 261 6.26 37.56 5.87
C ASP A 261 7.64 37.95 5.30
N LEU A 262 8.00 37.35 4.17
CA LEU A 262 9.34 37.50 3.62
C LEU A 262 9.47 38.80 2.83
N ASN A 263 8.38 39.25 2.20
CA ASN A 263 8.32 40.47 1.40
C ASN A 263 8.04 41.74 2.23
N GLY A 264 7.55 41.60 3.47
CA GLY A 264 7.27 42.67 4.42
C GLY A 264 5.95 43.42 4.21
N ASP A 265 4.99 42.83 3.48
CA ASP A 265 3.71 43.48 3.14
C ASP A 265 2.57 43.19 4.14
N GLY A 266 2.82 42.32 5.13
CA GLY A 266 1.88 41.92 6.17
C GLY A 266 0.78 40.97 5.72
N ARG A 267 0.84 40.39 4.51
CA ARG A 267 -0.20 39.55 3.91
C ARG A 267 0.37 38.27 3.31
N PHE A 268 -0.11 37.13 3.82
CA PHE A 268 0.34 35.84 3.32
C PHE A 268 0.01 35.61 1.83
N SER A 269 1.05 35.27 1.05
CA SER A 269 0.96 34.82 -0.35
C SER A 269 1.88 33.62 -0.59
N GLU A 270 1.34 32.47 -1.04
CA GLU A 270 2.11 31.22 -1.23
C GLU A 270 3.40 31.31 -2.08
N PRO A 271 3.54 32.18 -3.11
CA PRO A 271 4.81 32.31 -3.83
C PRO A 271 5.84 33.24 -3.15
N GLU A 272 5.40 34.10 -2.23
CA GLU A 272 6.23 35.17 -1.65
C GLU A 272 6.55 34.94 -0.19
N ASP A 273 5.74 34.17 0.53
CA ASP A 273 5.84 33.94 1.97
C ASP A 273 5.92 32.46 2.33
N PHE A 274 6.30 32.21 3.58
CA PHE A 274 6.42 30.84 4.10
C PHE A 274 5.39 30.59 5.22
N PRO A 275 4.45 29.64 5.08
CA PRO A 275 3.49 29.36 6.13
C PRO A 275 4.18 28.75 7.36
N ALA A 276 3.84 29.21 8.56
CA ALA A 276 4.38 28.61 9.77
C ALA A 276 3.71 27.24 10.00
N ASN A 277 4.52 26.19 10.03
CA ASN A 277 4.00 24.84 10.24
C ASN A 277 3.49 24.64 11.66
N VAL A 278 2.42 23.84 11.78
CA VAL A 278 1.66 23.68 13.01
C VAL A 278 0.96 22.33 13.04
N PHE A 279 0.77 21.77 14.24
CA PHE A 279 -0.08 20.60 14.43
C PHE A 279 -1.47 21.05 14.89
N VAL A 280 -2.49 20.63 14.15
CA VAL A 280 -3.87 20.87 14.52
C VAL A 280 -4.43 19.60 15.15
N GLN A 281 -4.75 19.66 16.44
CA GLN A 281 -5.18 18.50 17.23
C GLN A 281 -6.25 18.90 18.25
N ASP A 282 -7.16 17.99 18.55
CA ASP A 282 -8.18 18.14 19.59
C ASP A 282 -7.85 17.22 20.77
N LEU A 283 -7.59 17.82 21.93
CA LEU A 283 -7.33 17.12 23.19
C LEU A 283 -8.57 17.09 24.11
N GLY A 284 -9.77 17.13 23.52
CA GLY A 284 -11.06 17.14 24.22
C GLY A 284 -11.58 18.54 24.55
N GLN A 285 -11.00 19.59 23.96
CA GLN A 285 -11.38 20.99 24.17
C GLN A 285 -11.66 21.73 22.85
N GLY A 286 -11.85 20.97 21.76
CA GLY A 286 -11.91 21.48 20.40
C GLY A 286 -10.53 21.55 19.74
N PRO A 287 -10.50 21.67 18.40
CA PRO A 287 -9.26 21.70 17.64
C PRO A 287 -8.44 22.95 17.96
N ARG A 288 -7.15 22.75 18.26
CA ARG A 288 -6.18 23.82 18.53
C ARG A 288 -4.97 23.72 17.62
N ALA A 289 -4.40 24.88 17.29
CA ALA A 289 -3.21 25.05 16.46
C ALA A 289 -1.96 25.15 17.36
N TRP A 290 -1.27 24.03 17.54
CA TRP A 290 -0.12 23.90 18.43
C TRP A 290 1.18 24.33 17.72
N TYR A 291 1.52 25.61 17.80
CA TYR A 291 2.81 26.15 17.34
C TYR A 291 3.90 25.91 18.40
N SER A 292 5.18 26.01 18.03
CA SER A 292 6.25 25.96 19.02
C SER A 292 6.15 27.11 20.03
N PRO A 293 6.60 26.89 21.30
CA PRO A 293 6.58 27.95 22.31
C PRO A 293 7.29 29.23 21.88
N ARG A 294 8.38 29.13 21.09
CA ARG A 294 9.10 30.28 20.54
C ARG A 294 8.24 31.13 19.61
N LEU A 295 7.46 30.54 18.71
CA LEU A 295 6.61 31.31 17.80
C LEU A 295 5.46 31.97 18.55
N VAL A 296 4.84 31.25 19.49
CA VAL A 296 3.75 31.83 20.31
C VAL A 296 4.27 33.00 21.14
N ARG A 297 5.43 32.84 21.79
CA ARG A 297 6.04 33.90 22.62
C ARG A 297 6.40 35.14 21.81
N GLU A 298 6.95 34.94 20.61
CA GLU A 298 7.25 36.06 19.70
C GLU A 298 5.99 36.78 19.24
N ALA A 299 4.96 36.04 18.85
CA ALA A 299 3.71 36.63 18.41
C ALA A 299 3.00 37.41 19.52
N GLU A 300 3.06 36.93 20.78
CA GLU A 300 2.53 37.66 21.94
C GLU A 300 3.35 38.91 22.27
N SER A 301 4.69 38.82 22.26
CA SER A 301 5.57 39.95 22.59
C SER A 301 5.40 41.13 21.63
N ARG A 302 5.20 40.82 20.34
CA ARG A 302 4.96 41.78 19.26
C ARG A 302 3.48 42.12 19.05
N ARG A 303 2.58 41.50 19.83
CA ARG A 303 1.11 41.66 19.71
C ARG A 303 0.58 41.39 18.30
N LEU A 304 1.12 40.37 17.62
CA LEU A 304 0.76 40.04 16.23
C LEU A 304 -0.70 39.63 16.07
N TYR A 305 -1.30 39.07 17.13
CA TYR A 305 -2.70 38.64 17.13
C TYR A 305 -3.72 39.80 17.20
N GLY A 306 -3.27 41.04 17.45
CA GLY A 306 -4.15 42.17 17.79
C GLY A 306 -4.42 42.27 19.30
N GLU A 307 -5.62 42.73 19.68
CA GLU A 307 -5.98 42.96 21.09
C GLU A 307 -6.21 41.67 21.90
N GLN A 308 -6.59 40.57 21.23
CA GLN A 308 -6.89 39.29 21.87
C GLN A 308 -6.31 38.13 21.07
N ARG A 309 -5.67 37.17 21.75
CA ARG A 309 -5.20 35.93 21.13
C ARG A 309 -6.40 35.07 20.71
N PRO A 310 -6.42 34.52 19.48
CA PRO A 310 -7.47 33.61 19.04
C PRO A 310 -7.59 32.40 19.96
N SER A 311 -8.83 31.94 20.19
CA SER A 311 -9.11 30.85 21.13
C SER A 311 -8.52 29.49 20.71
N HIS A 312 -8.29 29.28 19.42
CA HIS A 312 -7.67 28.07 18.89
C HIS A 312 -6.14 28.08 18.96
N VAL A 313 -5.52 29.21 19.30
CA VAL A 313 -4.07 29.33 19.52
C VAL A 313 -3.80 29.24 21.02
N PRO A 314 -3.17 28.15 21.51
CA PRO A 314 -2.85 27.97 22.93
C PRO A 314 -1.89 29.05 23.45
N SER A 315 -1.83 29.25 24.78
CA SER A 315 -0.82 30.13 25.38
C SER A 315 0.59 29.57 25.25
N VAL A 316 1.59 30.38 25.60
CA VAL A 316 2.97 29.91 25.70
C VAL A 316 3.08 28.77 26.71
N GLU A 317 2.41 28.86 27.85
CA GLU A 317 2.37 27.82 28.88
C GLU A 317 1.72 26.52 28.36
N ASP A 318 0.54 26.64 27.74
CA ASP A 318 -0.17 25.48 27.18
C ASP A 318 0.64 24.82 26.06
N SER A 319 1.23 25.62 25.17
CA SER A 319 2.08 25.13 24.08
C SER A 319 3.33 24.44 24.63
N THR A 320 3.93 25.00 25.69
CA THR A 320 5.09 24.41 26.35
C THR A 320 4.74 23.05 26.95
N GLU A 321 3.62 22.94 27.66
CA GLU A 321 3.17 21.67 28.24
C GLU A 321 2.80 20.65 27.16
N TYR A 322 2.18 21.06 26.05
CA TYR A 322 1.89 20.17 24.93
C TYR A 322 3.16 19.59 24.28
N TRP A 323 4.14 20.44 23.99
CA TRP A 323 5.38 20.04 23.33
C TRP A 323 6.33 19.28 24.25
N ARG A 324 6.24 19.47 25.57
CA ARG A 324 6.97 18.67 26.57
C ARG A 324 6.80 17.16 26.37
N TRP A 325 5.64 16.73 25.87
CA TRP A 325 5.32 15.33 25.62
C TRP A 325 5.59 14.89 24.18
N ARG A 326 6.11 15.76 23.30
CA ARG A 326 6.28 15.49 21.85
C ARG A 326 7.65 15.86 21.29
N ASP A 327 8.43 16.67 22.02
CA ASP A 327 9.83 16.99 21.73
C ASP A 327 10.76 16.32 22.72
N ALA A 328 11.59 15.40 22.23
CA ALA A 328 12.53 14.66 23.05
C ALA A 328 13.88 15.39 23.29
N ALA A 329 14.15 16.51 22.62
CA ALA A 329 15.46 17.19 22.70
C ALA A 329 15.88 17.53 24.14
N GLY A 330 15.00 18.21 24.89
CA GLY A 330 15.26 18.57 26.29
C GLY A 330 15.31 17.37 27.24
N ALA A 331 14.89 16.18 26.77
CA ALA A 331 14.77 14.98 27.58
C ALA A 331 15.97 14.03 27.44
N ILE A 332 16.85 14.23 26.46
CA ILE A 332 17.98 13.33 26.16
C ILE A 332 18.85 13.07 27.40
N GLY A 333 19.22 14.10 28.16
CA GLY A 333 20.05 13.91 29.35
C GLY A 333 19.37 13.04 30.43
N ASN A 334 18.04 13.13 30.57
CA ASN A 334 17.28 12.23 31.45
C ASN A 334 17.23 10.81 30.89
N ALA A 335 17.02 10.65 29.58
CA ALA A 335 17.00 9.35 28.92
C ALA A 335 18.33 8.61 29.13
N VAL A 336 19.46 9.28 28.95
CA VAL A 336 20.80 8.69 29.18
C VAL A 336 21.00 8.31 30.65
N ARG A 337 20.59 9.17 31.59
CA ARG A 337 20.71 8.87 33.03
C ARG A 337 19.87 7.67 33.47
N LYS A 338 18.64 7.55 32.95
CA LYS A 338 17.68 6.52 33.37
C LYS A 338 17.85 5.21 32.60
N CYS A 339 18.37 5.26 31.37
CA CYS A 339 18.73 4.12 30.55
C CYS A 339 20.25 4.10 30.28
N PRO A 340 21.11 3.94 31.31
CA PRO A 340 22.57 4.08 31.17
C PRO A 340 23.20 3.02 30.25
N ASN A 341 22.48 1.93 29.98
CA ASN A 341 22.96 0.84 29.13
C ASN A 341 22.60 0.99 27.66
N VAL A 342 21.79 1.98 27.28
CA VAL A 342 21.28 2.11 25.91
C VAL A 342 22.38 2.57 24.96
N ALA A 343 22.64 1.77 23.93
CA ALA A 343 23.47 2.15 22.79
C ALA A 343 22.59 2.76 21.68
N VAL A 344 23.06 3.83 21.04
CA VAL A 344 22.24 4.59 20.08
C VAL A 344 22.93 4.72 18.73
N ILE A 345 22.19 4.43 17.66
CA ILE A 345 22.54 4.85 16.30
C ILE A 345 21.45 5.80 15.82
N VAL A 346 21.87 6.98 15.37
CA VAL A 346 21.00 7.95 14.72
C VAL A 346 21.25 7.87 13.22
N TYR A 347 20.24 7.43 12.48
CA TYR A 347 20.27 7.37 11.03
C TYR A 347 19.92 8.73 10.42
N ALA A 348 20.68 9.14 9.41
CA ALA A 348 20.50 10.36 8.63
C ALA A 348 20.98 10.17 7.19
N ASN A 349 20.16 10.61 6.24
CA ASN A 349 20.43 10.57 4.80
C ASN A 349 20.68 11.97 4.22
N GLU A 350 21.36 12.03 3.07
CA GLU A 350 21.46 13.26 2.24
C GLU A 350 20.09 13.85 1.91
N ARG A 351 19.08 12.99 1.74
CA ARG A 351 17.68 13.36 1.54
C ARG A 351 16.85 12.91 2.72
N ASP A 352 16.73 13.81 3.68
CA ASP A 352 15.98 13.62 4.92
C ASP A 352 14.47 13.51 4.68
N HIS A 353 13.80 12.60 5.37
CA HIS A 353 12.36 12.35 5.21
C HIS A 353 11.47 13.36 5.96
N VAL A 354 12.02 14.10 6.92
CA VAL A 354 11.27 15.07 7.74
C VAL A 354 11.62 16.51 7.38
N GLN A 355 12.90 16.86 7.40
CA GLN A 355 13.38 18.24 7.23
C GLN A 355 13.99 18.47 5.84
N ALA A 356 13.89 19.68 5.32
CA ALA A 356 14.65 20.11 4.16
C ALA A 356 15.96 20.84 4.54
N ALA A 357 16.11 21.24 5.80
CA ALA A 357 17.24 22.01 6.29
C ALA A 357 18.57 21.25 6.10
N PRO A 358 19.52 21.77 5.29
CA PRO A 358 20.68 21.02 4.84
C PRO A 358 21.79 20.89 5.90
N ASP A 359 21.60 21.50 7.08
CA ASP A 359 22.44 21.36 8.26
C ASP A 359 21.90 20.30 9.25
N HIS A 360 20.78 19.64 8.94
CA HIS A 360 20.16 18.57 9.72
C HIS A 360 20.12 18.83 11.25
N PRO A 361 19.57 19.97 11.70
CA PRO A 361 19.65 20.40 13.09
C PRO A 361 19.05 19.38 14.07
N HIS A 362 17.99 18.67 13.68
CA HIS A 362 17.37 17.62 14.48
C HIS A 362 18.24 16.36 14.64
N ILE A 363 19.09 16.04 13.66
CA ILE A 363 20.09 14.97 13.77
C ILE A 363 21.21 15.43 14.69
N LEU A 364 21.74 16.64 14.46
CA LEU A 364 22.79 17.25 15.29
C LEU A 364 22.39 17.28 16.77
N ILE A 365 21.18 17.75 17.08
CA ILE A 365 20.64 17.77 18.44
C ILE A 365 20.68 16.37 19.05
N GLN A 366 20.26 15.33 18.32
CA GLN A 366 20.28 13.96 18.83
C GLN A 366 21.70 13.47 19.10
N VAL A 367 22.55 13.43 18.07
CA VAL A 367 23.88 12.81 18.18
C VAL A 367 24.76 13.55 19.19
N GLU A 368 24.75 14.88 19.17
CA GLU A 368 25.59 15.67 20.08
C GLU A 368 25.06 15.67 21.50
N SER A 369 23.75 15.78 21.72
CA SER A 369 23.22 15.77 23.08
C SER A 369 23.36 14.39 23.73
N LEU A 370 23.21 13.30 22.95
CA LEU A 370 23.46 11.95 23.45
C LEU A 370 24.95 11.78 23.81
N ARG A 371 25.86 12.23 22.95
CA ARG A 371 27.31 12.17 23.18
C ARG A 371 27.72 12.99 24.41
N GLN A 372 27.26 14.23 24.50
CA GLN A 372 27.57 15.15 25.61
C GLN A 372 26.93 14.72 26.93
N SER A 373 25.78 14.04 26.88
CA SER A 373 25.13 13.48 28.07
C SER A 373 25.81 12.20 28.57
N GLY A 374 26.82 11.67 27.85
CA GLY A 374 27.56 10.48 28.24
C GLY A 374 26.83 9.17 27.94
N ALA A 375 26.05 9.11 26.85
CA ALA A 375 25.44 7.85 26.41
C ALA A 375 26.51 6.79 26.14
N LYS A 376 26.17 5.53 26.43
CA LYS A 376 27.10 4.38 26.37
C LYS A 376 27.79 4.24 25.01
N PHE A 377 27.03 4.46 23.95
CA PHE A 377 27.49 4.43 22.58
C PHE A 377 26.56 5.33 21.75
N VAL A 378 27.15 6.15 20.88
CA VAL A 378 26.41 7.02 19.95
C VAL A 378 27.15 7.04 18.63
N ARG A 379 26.44 6.74 17.55
CA ARG A 379 26.99 6.81 16.19
C ARG A 379 25.98 7.46 15.24
N LEU A 380 26.50 8.24 14.29
CA LEU A 380 25.75 8.73 13.15
C LEU A 380 25.86 7.69 12.03
N ASN A 381 24.74 7.07 11.67
CA ASN A 381 24.65 5.97 10.70
C ASN A 381 25.39 4.68 11.13
N PRO A 382 24.95 3.50 10.65
CA PRO A 382 25.62 2.24 10.98
C PRO A 382 27.05 2.12 10.45
N ASP A 383 27.80 1.16 10.99
CA ASP A 383 29.06 0.68 10.44
C ASP A 383 28.88 0.24 8.99
N ARG A 384 29.79 0.70 8.12
CA ARG A 384 29.78 0.34 6.70
C ARG A 384 29.79 -1.18 6.51
N ALA A 385 30.52 -1.91 7.36
CA ALA A 385 30.55 -3.37 7.31
C ALA A 385 29.16 -4.02 7.47
N TYR A 386 28.26 -3.43 8.28
CA TYR A 386 26.90 -3.93 8.43
C TYR A 386 26.02 -3.55 7.23
N VAL A 387 26.19 -2.35 6.70
CA VAL A 387 25.51 -1.90 5.47
C VAL A 387 25.88 -2.82 4.30
N GLU A 388 27.18 -3.00 4.05
CA GLU A 388 27.70 -3.89 3.01
C GLU A 388 27.22 -5.32 3.19
N ARG A 389 27.12 -5.80 4.44
CA ARG A 389 26.63 -7.15 4.72
C ARG A 389 25.15 -7.33 4.36
N ILE A 390 24.30 -6.36 4.71
CA ILE A 390 22.87 -6.37 4.34
C ILE A 390 22.74 -6.27 2.81
N LEU A 391 23.47 -5.35 2.17
CA LEU A 391 23.49 -5.17 0.73
C LEU A 391 23.93 -6.45 -0.01
N ALA A 392 24.97 -7.13 0.48
CA ALA A 392 25.47 -8.39 -0.09
C ALA A 392 24.50 -9.57 0.09
N SER A 393 23.51 -9.45 0.99
CA SER A 393 22.52 -10.50 1.26
C SER A 393 21.24 -10.38 0.43
N GLY A 394 21.06 -9.29 -0.34
CA GLY A 394 19.86 -8.98 -1.11
C GLY A 394 20.13 -8.63 -2.59
N SER A 395 19.07 -8.49 -3.38
CA SER A 395 19.13 -7.98 -4.77
C SER A 395 18.86 -6.48 -4.78
N LEU A 396 19.77 -5.69 -5.36
CA LEU A 396 19.71 -4.22 -5.36
C LEU A 396 19.49 -3.66 -6.77
N PRO A 397 19.04 -2.41 -6.90
CA PRO A 397 19.08 -1.68 -8.16
C PRO A 397 20.50 -1.63 -8.75
N PRO A 398 20.68 -1.71 -10.09
CA PRO A 398 21.99 -1.57 -10.73
C PRO A 398 22.71 -0.28 -10.30
N GLY A 399 24.03 -0.37 -10.03
CA GLY A 399 24.85 0.77 -9.59
C GLY A 399 24.86 1.04 -8.08
N THR A 400 24.10 0.29 -7.27
CA THR A 400 24.11 0.44 -5.79
C THR A 400 25.42 -0.05 -5.16
N GLN A 401 26.05 -1.08 -5.74
CA GLN A 401 27.32 -1.66 -5.25
C GLN A 401 28.56 -0.79 -5.56
N GLU A 402 28.42 0.23 -6.42
CA GLU A 402 29.52 1.12 -6.82
C GLU A 402 29.57 2.41 -5.96
N ARG A 403 28.66 2.55 -4.99
CA ARG A 403 28.56 3.75 -4.14
C ARG A 403 29.43 3.62 -2.89
N SER A 404 30.11 4.70 -2.54
CA SER A 404 30.85 4.82 -1.28
C SER A 404 29.87 5.20 -0.16
N PHE A 405 29.87 4.44 0.93
CA PHE A 405 29.14 4.77 2.16
C PHE A 405 30.08 5.43 3.17
N PRO A 406 29.66 6.48 3.90
CA PRO A 406 30.44 7.01 5.01
C PRO A 406 30.62 5.94 6.09
N ASP A 407 31.80 5.90 6.70
CA ASP A 407 32.11 5.00 7.81
C ASP A 407 32.48 5.85 9.02
N ASN A 408 31.46 6.26 9.76
CA ASN A 408 31.55 7.29 10.79
C ASN A 408 31.96 6.73 12.16
N ASP A 409 33.13 7.10 12.68
CA ASP A 409 33.52 6.71 14.04
C ASP A 409 32.45 7.06 15.10
N ALA A 410 32.13 6.11 15.97
CA ALA A 410 31.26 6.34 17.11
C ALA A 410 31.86 7.38 18.06
N GLY A 411 31.03 8.29 18.56
CA GLY A 411 31.44 9.41 19.40
C GLY A 411 32.18 10.54 18.66
N ARG A 412 32.29 10.49 17.33
CA ARG A 412 32.79 11.62 16.54
C ARG A 412 31.90 12.85 16.79
N PRO A 413 32.48 14.04 17.06
CA PRO A 413 31.72 15.27 17.19
C PRO A 413 31.20 15.74 15.83
N TRP A 414 29.94 16.14 15.80
CA TRP A 414 29.26 16.69 14.64
C TRP A 414 28.84 18.14 14.84
N ASP A 415 28.94 18.91 13.76
CA ASP A 415 28.50 20.29 13.69
C ASP A 415 27.87 20.60 12.33
N ARG A 416 27.36 21.81 12.18
CA ARG A 416 26.68 22.26 10.94
C ARG A 416 27.59 22.25 9.71
N GLN A 417 28.90 22.33 9.88
CA GLN A 417 29.87 22.35 8.79
C GLN A 417 30.22 20.94 8.32
N ASN A 418 30.32 19.98 9.26
CA ASN A 418 30.84 18.66 8.98
C ASN A 418 29.77 17.56 8.85
N ILE A 419 28.53 17.78 9.29
CA ILE A 419 27.45 16.76 9.30
C ILE A 419 27.21 16.13 7.93
N ARG A 420 27.28 16.94 6.87
CA ARG A 420 27.07 16.49 5.49
C ARG A 420 28.07 15.42 5.04
N SER A 421 29.27 15.39 5.64
CA SER A 421 30.27 14.36 5.33
C SER A 421 29.95 12.98 5.90
N GLY A 422 29.01 12.91 6.85
CA GLY A 422 28.61 11.67 7.50
C GLY A 422 27.25 11.11 7.07
N LEU A 423 26.55 11.76 6.14
CA LEU A 423 25.21 11.37 5.72
C LEU A 423 25.25 10.19 4.74
N GLU A 424 24.30 9.26 4.89
CA GLU A 424 24.15 8.15 3.94
C GLU A 424 23.63 8.66 2.59
N PRO A 425 24.06 8.07 1.46
CA PRO A 425 23.74 8.58 0.15
C PRO A 425 22.24 8.43 -0.18
N ALA A 426 21.69 9.39 -0.91
CA ALA A 426 20.30 9.34 -1.37
C ALA A 426 20.09 8.25 -2.43
N GLY A 427 18.99 7.50 -2.34
CA GLY A 427 18.58 6.52 -3.36
C GLY A 427 18.90 5.05 -3.05
N VAL A 428 19.46 4.76 -1.88
CA VAL A 428 19.43 3.42 -1.28
C VAL A 428 18.22 3.34 -0.34
N PRO A 429 17.45 2.23 -0.31
CA PRO A 429 16.30 2.12 0.59
C PRO A 429 16.69 2.30 2.06
N VAL A 430 16.04 3.25 2.75
CA VAL A 430 16.26 3.59 4.19
C VAL A 430 16.34 2.36 5.09
N VAL A 431 15.45 1.42 4.84
CA VAL A 431 15.31 0.15 5.55
C VAL A 431 16.58 -0.71 5.55
N VAL A 432 17.45 -0.62 4.52
CA VAL A 432 18.76 -1.27 4.54
C VAL A 432 19.62 -0.74 5.69
N PHE A 433 19.69 0.58 5.84
CA PHE A 433 20.47 1.22 6.89
C PHE A 433 19.87 1.00 8.28
N MET A 434 18.54 1.01 8.38
CA MET A 434 17.87 0.71 9.65
C MET A 434 18.05 -0.74 10.08
N GLN A 435 18.01 -1.69 9.15
CA GLN A 435 18.35 -3.09 9.42
C GLN A 435 19.82 -3.24 9.85
N ALA A 436 20.75 -2.56 9.16
CA ALA A 436 22.16 -2.54 9.53
C ALA A 436 22.37 -1.97 10.93
N ALA A 437 21.75 -0.84 11.26
CA ALA A 437 21.83 -0.20 12.57
C ALA A 437 21.30 -1.10 13.69
N VAL A 438 20.14 -1.74 13.50
CA VAL A 438 19.56 -2.65 14.48
C VAL A 438 20.44 -3.89 14.67
N CYS A 439 20.97 -4.46 13.58
CA CYS A 439 21.90 -5.58 13.63
C CYS A 439 23.18 -5.23 14.40
N GLU A 440 23.79 -4.07 14.09
CA GLU A 440 25.01 -3.60 14.74
C GLU A 440 24.79 -3.37 16.23
N LEU A 441 23.74 -2.63 16.59
CA LEU A 441 23.42 -2.34 17.98
C LEU A 441 23.19 -3.60 18.81
N ALA A 442 22.41 -4.55 18.28
CA ALA A 442 22.13 -5.81 18.96
C ALA A 442 23.41 -6.65 19.14
N ASP A 443 24.27 -6.69 18.14
CA ASP A 443 25.50 -7.47 18.15
C ASP A 443 26.55 -6.88 19.10
N ARG A 444 26.72 -5.55 19.08
CA ARG A 444 27.57 -4.82 20.02
C ARG A 444 27.09 -5.02 21.46
N ALA A 445 25.77 -4.98 21.69
CA ALA A 445 25.19 -5.22 23.01
C ALA A 445 25.46 -6.64 23.54
N ILE A 446 25.42 -7.68 22.70
CA ILE A 446 25.79 -9.04 23.16
C ILE A 446 27.29 -9.19 23.37
N ARG A 447 28.11 -8.65 22.46
CA ARG A 447 29.58 -8.75 22.55
C ARG A 447 30.19 -7.85 23.61
N GLN A 448 29.45 -6.83 24.05
CA GLN A 448 29.99 -5.68 24.79
C GLN A 448 31.18 -5.02 24.05
N ASP A 449 31.07 -4.94 22.72
CA ASP A 449 32.07 -4.31 21.86
C ASP A 449 31.65 -2.87 21.52
N TRP A 450 32.28 -1.92 22.20
CA TRP A 450 32.02 -0.49 22.06
C TRP A 450 33.19 0.23 21.38
N SER A 451 33.95 -0.49 20.54
CA SER A 451 34.96 0.11 19.67
C SER A 451 34.36 1.18 18.76
N GLN A 452 35.16 2.19 18.40
CA GLN A 452 34.70 3.33 17.61
C GLN A 452 34.18 2.94 16.23
N ASN A 453 34.83 1.97 15.57
CA ASN A 453 34.48 1.52 14.24
C ASN A 453 34.70 0.01 14.09
N LEU A 454 33.85 -0.67 13.32
CA LEU A 454 33.98 -2.10 13.04
C LEU A 454 34.32 -2.34 11.57
N ASN A 455 35.49 -2.93 11.34
CA ASN A 455 35.91 -3.31 9.99
C ASN A 455 35.18 -4.56 9.44
N ALA A 456 34.40 -5.24 10.27
CA ALA A 456 33.63 -6.43 9.92
C ALA A 456 32.44 -6.61 10.87
N VAL A 457 31.40 -7.33 10.42
CA VAL A 457 30.27 -7.70 11.29
C VAL A 457 30.72 -8.66 12.40
N LEU A 458 30.14 -8.53 13.61
CA LEU A 458 30.56 -9.29 14.80
C LEU A 458 30.07 -10.76 14.81
N TYR A 459 29.02 -11.05 14.01
CA TYR A 459 28.43 -12.38 13.87
C TYR A 459 28.22 -12.73 12.39
N LEU A 460 29.25 -13.31 11.77
CA LEU A 460 29.20 -13.74 10.37
C LEU A 460 28.08 -14.75 10.08
N ASP A 461 27.83 -15.65 11.04
CA ASP A 461 26.83 -16.73 10.96
C ASP A 461 25.40 -16.29 11.27
N ALA A 462 25.21 -15.05 11.76
CA ALA A 462 23.88 -14.52 12.05
C ALA A 462 23.00 -14.53 10.77
N PRO A 463 21.67 -14.61 10.89
CA PRO A 463 20.77 -14.38 9.76
C PRO A 463 20.92 -12.94 9.26
N TRP A 464 21.17 -12.80 7.96
CA TRP A 464 21.31 -11.50 7.29
C TRP A 464 20.23 -11.25 6.24
N GLN A 465 19.30 -12.17 6.06
CA GLN A 465 18.22 -11.96 5.12
C GLN A 465 17.21 -10.95 5.68
N VAL A 466 17.00 -9.84 4.98
CA VAL A 466 15.75 -9.59 4.20
C VAL A 466 15.88 -8.28 3.41
N PHE A 467 15.85 -8.42 2.06
CA PHE A 467 14.84 -7.82 1.17
C PHE A 467 14.36 -8.93 0.21
N GLY A 468 13.09 -9.34 0.30
CA GLY A 468 12.36 -10.00 -0.80
C GLY A 468 12.38 -11.52 -1.03
N ARG A 469 12.93 -12.41 -0.17
CA ARG A 469 12.70 -13.89 -0.21
C ARG A 469 13.43 -14.67 0.92
N PRO A 470 13.02 -15.93 1.25
CA PRO A 470 13.80 -16.89 2.06
C PRO A 470 15.00 -17.51 1.28
N PRO A 471 15.92 -18.24 1.93
CA PRO A 471 17.26 -18.57 1.41
C PRO A 471 17.34 -19.80 0.48
N GLY A 472 18.14 -19.66 -0.58
CA GLY A 472 18.83 -20.73 -1.33
C GLY A 472 19.45 -20.12 -2.60
N SER A 473 20.73 -20.25 -2.95
CA SER A 473 21.88 -21.03 -2.46
C SER A 473 23.15 -20.30 -2.92
N GLN A 474 24.05 -19.90 -2.01
CA GLN A 474 25.38 -19.43 -2.38
C GLN A 474 26.25 -20.62 -2.83
N GLY A 475 26.87 -20.50 -4.00
CA GLY A 475 27.71 -21.52 -4.61
C GLY A 475 29.08 -21.65 -3.96
N GLN A 476 29.62 -22.87 -4.00
CA GLN A 476 31.07 -23.10 -3.92
C GLN A 476 31.69 -23.16 -5.34
N PRO A 477 32.99 -22.87 -5.49
CA PRO A 477 33.63 -22.66 -6.79
C PRO A 477 33.81 -23.97 -7.56
N ARG A 478 33.63 -23.90 -8.89
CA ARG A 478 33.86 -25.01 -9.83
C ARG A 478 35.33 -25.43 -9.87
N SER A 479 35.55 -26.72 -10.01
CA SER A 479 36.66 -27.29 -10.80
C SER A 479 36.15 -28.50 -11.61
N PRO A 480 36.79 -28.82 -12.75
CA PRO A 480 36.11 -29.40 -13.91
C PRO A 480 36.30 -30.92 -14.03
N VAL A 481 35.67 -31.49 -15.08
CA VAL A 481 36.09 -32.67 -15.89
C VAL A 481 35.14 -33.89 -15.88
N LEU A 482 34.58 -34.17 -17.08
CA LEU A 482 34.26 -35.45 -17.74
C LEU A 482 33.38 -36.49 -17.00
N SER A 483 32.56 -37.36 -17.59
CA SER A 483 32.04 -37.64 -18.94
C SER A 483 31.16 -38.90 -18.83
N ARG A 484 30.28 -39.15 -19.81
CA ARG A 484 29.65 -40.47 -20.15
C ARG A 484 28.62 -40.99 -19.11
N GLN A 485 27.56 -41.72 -19.42
CA GLN A 485 26.96 -42.32 -20.60
C GLN A 485 25.57 -42.83 -20.14
N ARG A 486 24.49 -42.40 -20.81
CA ARG A 486 23.41 -43.17 -21.48
C ARG A 486 22.97 -44.60 -20.98
N PRO A 487 21.79 -45.08 -21.41
CA PRO A 487 20.57 -45.27 -20.60
C PRO A 487 20.07 -46.75 -20.65
N ARG A 488 18.86 -47.04 -20.16
CA ARG A 488 17.79 -47.83 -20.86
C ARG A 488 16.69 -48.30 -19.90
N ASP A 489 15.44 -48.06 -20.30
CA ASP A 489 14.43 -49.12 -20.62
C ASP A 489 13.58 -49.42 -19.37
N GLY A 490 12.34 -48.91 -19.27
CA GLY A 490 11.11 -49.44 -19.89
C GLY A 490 10.48 -50.46 -18.92
N SER A 491 9.19 -50.74 -18.85
CA SER A 491 8.00 -50.42 -19.64
C SER A 491 6.76 -50.66 -18.73
N LEU A 492 5.73 -49.81 -18.81
CA LEU A 492 4.33 -50.06 -19.22
C LEU A 492 3.56 -51.18 -18.44
N SER A 493 2.42 -50.98 -17.74
CA SER A 493 1.02 -50.83 -18.24
C SER A 493 -0.06 -51.00 -17.13
N VAL A 494 -1.03 -50.07 -16.96
CA VAL A 494 -2.46 -49.96 -17.46
C VAL A 494 -3.42 -50.98 -16.77
N THR A 495 -4.55 -50.69 -16.08
CA THR A 495 -5.83 -50.04 -16.51
C THR A 495 -6.92 -49.89 -15.37
N ARG A 496 -7.67 -48.77 -15.37
CA ARG A 496 -9.09 -48.38 -15.02
C ARG A 496 -9.95 -49.03 -13.89
N VAL A 497 -10.45 -48.23 -12.90
CA VAL A 497 -11.80 -47.54 -12.68
C VAL A 497 -12.98 -48.47 -12.31
N GLY A 498 -13.82 -48.34 -11.27
CA GLY A 498 -14.18 -47.37 -10.19
C GLY A 498 -15.29 -48.04 -9.32
N PRO A 499 -16.25 -47.37 -8.62
CA PRO A 499 -16.29 -46.11 -7.87
C PRO A 499 -16.46 -46.35 -6.32
N ASN A 500 -16.42 -45.28 -5.52
CA ASN A 500 -16.62 -45.26 -4.05
C ASN A 500 -15.52 -45.90 -3.18
N THR A 501 -14.43 -45.17 -3.00
CA THR A 501 -13.64 -45.29 -1.76
C THR A 501 -13.06 -43.95 -1.38
N THR A 502 -13.25 -43.57 -0.13
CA THR A 502 -12.49 -42.53 0.58
C THR A 502 -10.99 -42.81 0.41
N ILE A 503 -10.24 -41.93 -0.26
CA ILE A 503 -8.79 -42.10 -0.40
C ILE A 503 -8.08 -41.15 0.58
N VAL A 504 -7.57 -41.77 1.64
CA VAL A 504 -6.42 -41.30 2.43
C VAL A 504 -5.24 -41.12 1.45
N PRO A 505 -4.42 -40.05 1.52
CA PRO A 505 -3.24 -39.95 0.66
C PRO A 505 -2.26 -41.08 1.02
N SER A 506 -2.23 -42.12 0.20
CA SER A 506 -1.17 -43.12 0.19
C SER A 506 -0.08 -42.65 -0.75
N GLY A 507 1.14 -42.49 -0.24
CA GLY A 507 2.32 -42.16 -1.05
C GLY A 507 2.88 -40.79 -0.68
N SER A 508 3.59 -40.73 0.44
CA SER A 508 4.69 -39.80 0.61
C SER A 508 5.79 -40.20 -0.40
N GLU A 509 5.63 -39.81 -1.67
CA GLU A 509 6.77 -39.76 -2.58
C GLU A 509 7.65 -38.60 -2.15
N ASP A 510 8.93 -38.91 -2.04
CA ASP A 510 10.02 -38.08 -1.54
C ASP A 510 10.08 -36.75 -2.33
N MET A 511 9.44 -35.70 -1.80
CA MET A 511 9.42 -34.39 -2.44
C MET A 511 10.77 -33.71 -2.20
N SER A 512 11.52 -33.51 -3.28
CA SER A 512 12.74 -32.71 -3.24
C SER A 512 12.39 -31.28 -2.76
N PRO A 513 13.08 -30.73 -1.74
CA PRO A 513 12.90 -29.35 -1.32
C PRO A 513 13.02 -28.39 -2.52
N GLY A 514 12.02 -27.54 -2.75
CA GLY A 514 12.07 -26.50 -3.81
C GLY A 514 11.26 -26.75 -5.07
N VAL A 515 10.57 -27.89 -5.23
CA VAL A 515 9.67 -28.15 -6.38
C VAL A 515 8.21 -27.88 -6.01
N LYS A 516 7.51 -27.01 -6.76
CA LYS A 516 6.07 -26.76 -6.58
C LYS A 516 5.24 -27.87 -7.26
N PRO A 517 4.42 -28.64 -6.53
CA PRO A 517 3.47 -29.55 -7.17
C PRO A 517 2.30 -28.77 -7.78
N ILE A 518 1.96 -29.10 -9.03
CA ILE A 518 0.80 -28.56 -9.75
C ILE A 518 0.02 -29.76 -10.29
N GLN A 519 -1.29 -29.79 -10.06
CA GLN A 519 -2.18 -30.79 -10.62
C GLN A 519 -3.23 -30.12 -11.48
N VAL A 520 -3.44 -30.64 -12.69
CA VAL A 520 -4.47 -30.17 -13.62
C VAL A 520 -5.32 -31.36 -14.05
N ASN A 521 -6.64 -31.22 -13.92
CA ASN A 521 -7.60 -32.23 -14.37
C ASN A 521 -8.28 -31.75 -15.67
N ALA A 522 -7.84 -32.30 -16.80
CA ALA A 522 -8.32 -31.93 -18.14
C ALA A 522 -9.77 -32.37 -18.44
N ALA A 523 -10.33 -33.26 -17.62
CA ALA A 523 -11.73 -33.66 -17.68
C ALA A 523 -12.66 -32.75 -16.86
N ALA A 524 -12.13 -32.00 -15.89
CA ALA A 524 -12.92 -31.14 -15.00
C ALA A 524 -12.93 -29.68 -15.48
N VAL A 525 -13.92 -29.34 -16.30
CA VAL A 525 -14.16 -27.95 -16.73
C VAL A 525 -14.93 -27.22 -15.62
N ILE A 526 -14.36 -26.11 -15.12
CA ILE A 526 -14.90 -25.32 -13.99
C ILE A 526 -15.39 -23.94 -14.39
N GLY A 527 -15.31 -23.59 -15.68
CA GLY A 527 -15.80 -22.32 -16.19
C GLY A 527 -15.14 -21.92 -17.49
N ARG A 528 -15.03 -20.61 -17.72
CA ARG A 528 -14.37 -20.03 -18.89
C ARG A 528 -13.22 -19.12 -18.50
N ILE A 529 -12.13 -19.20 -19.25
CA ILE A 529 -11.08 -18.18 -19.25
C ILE A 529 -11.63 -17.03 -20.09
N ARG A 530 -11.76 -15.86 -19.46
CA ARG A 530 -12.26 -14.65 -20.11
C ARG A 530 -11.12 -13.66 -20.32
N SER A 531 -11.30 -12.76 -21.28
CA SER A 531 -10.36 -11.67 -21.45
C SER A 531 -10.46 -10.71 -20.26
N LEU A 532 -9.31 -10.40 -19.69
CA LEU A 532 -9.11 -9.35 -18.70
C LEU A 532 -8.08 -8.33 -19.24
N SER A 533 -7.95 -8.28 -20.57
CA SER A 533 -6.92 -7.54 -21.31
C SER A 533 -7.35 -6.11 -21.65
N GLY A 534 -7.99 -5.43 -20.69
CA GLY A 534 -8.32 -4.02 -20.83
C GLY A 534 -7.14 -3.11 -20.45
N THR A 535 -7.09 -1.91 -21.02
CA THR A 535 -6.20 -0.85 -20.54
C THR A 535 -6.86 0.53 -20.58
N ASN A 536 -6.29 1.48 -19.85
CA ASN A 536 -6.61 2.89 -19.93
C ASN A 536 -5.72 3.58 -20.96
N ARG A 537 -6.23 4.67 -21.52
CA ARG A 537 -5.60 5.45 -22.60
C ARG A 537 -5.48 4.67 -23.91
N GLY A 538 -6.07 5.26 -24.95
CA GLY A 538 -6.09 4.73 -26.30
C GLY A 538 -4.76 4.75 -27.04
N PRO A 539 -4.72 4.03 -28.17
CA PRO A 539 -3.48 3.73 -28.88
C PRO A 539 -2.88 4.95 -29.59
N LEU A 540 -3.64 6.03 -29.76
CA LEU A 540 -3.14 7.28 -30.32
C LEU A 540 -2.55 8.14 -29.21
N PHE A 541 -1.27 8.50 -29.30
CA PHE A 541 -0.61 9.42 -28.36
C PHE A 541 -0.04 10.63 -29.10
N TYR A 542 0.07 11.75 -28.39
CA TYR A 542 0.58 13.01 -28.94
C TYR A 542 1.83 13.37 -28.14
N PRO A 543 2.93 13.69 -28.82
CA PRO A 543 4.17 14.05 -28.13
C PRO A 543 3.98 15.31 -27.30
N ARG A 544 4.66 15.36 -26.15
CA ARG A 544 4.64 16.51 -25.25
C ARG A 544 5.50 17.68 -25.75
N GLU A 545 6.36 17.43 -26.73
CA GLU A 545 7.24 18.44 -27.31
C GLU A 545 6.56 19.20 -28.45
N PRO A 546 6.70 20.54 -28.52
CA PRO A 546 6.18 21.34 -29.62
C PRO A 546 6.70 20.85 -30.98
N GLY A 547 5.79 20.55 -31.91
CA GLY A 547 6.13 20.10 -33.28
C GLY A 547 6.32 18.59 -33.45
N GLY A 548 6.21 17.79 -32.39
CA GLY A 548 6.23 16.33 -32.53
C GLY A 548 4.99 15.80 -33.25
N GLN A 549 5.17 14.76 -34.06
CA GLN A 549 4.07 14.11 -34.78
C GLN A 549 3.31 13.14 -33.87
N PRO A 550 1.96 13.08 -33.94
CA PRO A 550 1.18 12.04 -33.27
C PRO A 550 1.65 10.64 -33.68
N GLY A 551 1.70 9.72 -32.71
CA GLY A 551 2.07 8.34 -32.95
C GLY A 551 0.95 7.36 -32.62
N SER A 552 1.10 6.12 -33.10
CA SER A 552 0.14 5.04 -32.90
C SER A 552 0.80 3.85 -32.22
N LEU A 553 0.09 3.29 -31.24
CA LEU A 553 0.42 2.06 -30.52
C LEU A 553 -0.53 0.91 -30.91
N VAL A 554 -1.35 1.07 -31.96
CA VAL A 554 -2.35 0.07 -32.38
C VAL A 554 -1.72 -1.30 -32.56
N ASP A 555 -0.59 -1.39 -33.27
CA ASP A 555 0.07 -2.66 -33.55
C ASP A 555 0.64 -3.29 -32.27
N SER A 556 1.17 -2.47 -31.37
CA SER A 556 1.65 -2.94 -30.08
C SER A 556 0.52 -3.45 -29.17
N TYR A 557 -0.59 -2.72 -29.12
CA TYR A 557 -1.79 -3.13 -28.38
C TYR A 557 -2.35 -4.46 -28.92
N ARG A 558 -2.37 -4.63 -30.26
CA ARG A 558 -2.75 -5.90 -30.92
C ARG A 558 -1.77 -7.03 -30.62
N TRP A 559 -0.48 -6.72 -30.59
CA TRP A 559 0.56 -7.69 -30.23
C TRP A 559 0.34 -8.21 -28.80
N MET A 560 0.14 -7.31 -27.83
CA MET A 560 -0.22 -7.63 -26.44
C MET A 560 -1.56 -8.35 -26.31
N GLY A 561 -2.47 -8.20 -27.28
CA GLY A 561 -3.81 -8.79 -27.21
C GLY A 561 -4.76 -8.01 -26.31
N LEU A 562 -4.56 -6.70 -26.20
CA LEU A 562 -5.52 -5.82 -25.57
C LEU A 562 -6.79 -5.79 -26.41
N ASP A 563 -7.95 -5.86 -25.78
CA ASP A 563 -9.25 -5.95 -26.46
C ASP A 563 -10.23 -4.85 -26.06
N PHE A 564 -9.95 -4.14 -24.94
CA PHE A 564 -10.79 -3.09 -24.40
C PHE A 564 -9.96 -1.86 -23.99
N ILE A 565 -10.40 -0.68 -24.42
CA ILE A 565 -9.75 0.59 -24.08
C ILE A 565 -10.71 1.49 -23.31
N ARG A 566 -10.34 1.85 -22.08
CA ARG A 566 -11.05 2.85 -21.27
C ARG A 566 -10.56 4.26 -21.59
N THR A 567 -11.50 5.18 -21.83
CA THR A 567 -11.22 6.55 -22.31
C THR A 567 -10.89 7.57 -21.20
N HIS A 568 -10.32 7.13 -20.08
CA HIS A 568 -9.89 8.05 -19.02
C HIS A 568 -8.51 8.66 -19.29
N ASP A 569 -8.29 9.88 -18.79
CA ASP A 569 -7.04 10.63 -18.85
C ASP A 569 -6.47 10.88 -20.26
N PHE A 570 -7.37 11.23 -21.19
CA PHE A 570 -6.97 11.96 -22.39
C PHE A 570 -6.69 13.44 -22.15
N TYR A 571 -7.00 13.95 -20.95
CA TYR A 571 -6.79 15.35 -20.52
C TYR A 571 -7.49 16.37 -21.41
N GLY A 572 -8.76 16.10 -21.75
CA GLY A 572 -9.58 17.00 -22.55
C GLY A 572 -10.45 16.28 -23.57
N PRO A 573 -9.91 15.56 -24.57
CA PRO A 573 -10.66 15.04 -25.70
C PRO A 573 -12.00 14.39 -25.36
N THR A 574 -12.04 13.54 -24.35
CA THR A 574 -13.26 12.83 -23.91
C THR A 574 -13.82 13.38 -22.60
N ASP A 575 -13.40 14.57 -22.18
CA ASP A 575 -13.94 15.24 -21.00
C ASP A 575 -15.21 15.96 -21.40
N TRP A 576 -16.25 15.85 -20.56
CA TRP A 576 -17.58 16.35 -20.90
C TRP A 576 -17.58 17.86 -21.21
N HIS A 577 -16.74 18.64 -20.51
CA HIS A 577 -16.63 20.09 -20.67
C HIS A 577 -15.79 20.51 -21.89
N VAL A 578 -15.11 19.58 -22.57
CA VAL A 578 -14.50 19.85 -23.88
C VAL A 578 -15.48 19.52 -24.98
N ILE A 579 -16.22 18.41 -24.82
CA ILE A 579 -17.29 18.02 -25.73
C ILE A 579 -18.45 19.03 -25.72
N PHE A 580 -18.80 19.57 -24.54
CA PHE A 580 -19.84 20.57 -24.37
C PHE A 580 -19.27 21.80 -23.63
N PRO A 581 -18.57 22.70 -24.35
CA PRO A 581 -17.72 23.72 -23.74
C PRO A 581 -18.47 24.89 -23.11
N ASN A 582 -19.69 25.17 -23.57
CA ASN A 582 -20.51 26.24 -23.02
C ASN A 582 -21.68 25.68 -22.23
N TRP A 583 -21.59 25.67 -20.90
CA TRP A 583 -22.67 25.18 -20.05
C TRP A 583 -24.01 25.91 -20.28
N GLN A 584 -24.00 27.17 -20.72
CA GLN A 584 -25.23 27.93 -20.97
C GLN A 584 -25.90 27.60 -22.31
N ALA A 585 -25.23 26.85 -23.20
CA ALA A 585 -25.79 26.48 -24.49
C ALA A 585 -26.96 25.48 -24.36
N ASP A 586 -27.74 25.35 -25.43
CA ASP A 586 -28.81 24.35 -25.52
C ASP A 586 -28.20 22.97 -25.79
N PRO A 587 -28.40 21.97 -24.90
CA PRO A 587 -27.88 20.62 -25.11
C PRO A 587 -28.55 19.87 -26.27
N ASN A 588 -29.62 20.39 -26.86
CA ASN A 588 -30.26 19.80 -28.05
C ASN A 588 -29.71 20.34 -29.37
N ASP A 589 -28.99 21.48 -29.34
CA ASP A 589 -28.40 22.08 -30.53
C ASP A 589 -27.06 21.38 -30.84
N PRO A 590 -26.90 20.74 -32.02
CA PRO A 590 -25.62 20.17 -32.43
C PRO A 590 -24.47 21.17 -32.43
N ALA A 591 -24.71 22.46 -32.68
CA ALA A 591 -23.65 23.48 -32.69
C ALA A 591 -23.01 23.71 -31.31
N SER A 592 -23.66 23.27 -30.23
CA SER A 592 -23.15 23.37 -28.86
C SER A 592 -22.05 22.37 -28.52
N TYR A 593 -21.73 21.43 -29.43
CA TYR A 593 -20.81 20.31 -29.16
C TYR A 593 -19.54 20.37 -30.03
N ASP A 594 -18.39 20.07 -29.43
CA ASP A 594 -17.10 19.95 -30.11
C ASP A 594 -16.50 18.54 -29.94
N PHE A 595 -16.51 17.76 -31.02
CA PHE A 595 -15.93 16.42 -31.05
C PHE A 595 -14.59 16.36 -31.80
N MET A 596 -14.04 17.50 -32.27
CA MET A 596 -12.85 17.54 -33.12
C MET A 596 -11.66 16.81 -32.49
N SER A 597 -11.52 16.89 -31.18
CA SER A 597 -10.42 16.27 -30.45
C SER A 597 -10.68 14.83 -29.99
N SER A 598 -11.94 14.45 -29.73
CA SER A 598 -12.33 13.08 -29.34
C SER A 598 -12.41 12.11 -30.51
N ASP A 599 -12.91 12.54 -31.65
CA ASP A 599 -13.15 11.69 -32.83
C ASP A 599 -11.92 10.91 -33.30
N PRO A 600 -10.72 11.51 -33.47
CA PRO A 600 -9.54 10.74 -33.82
C PRO A 600 -9.16 9.71 -32.74
N ARG A 601 -9.48 9.94 -31.46
CA ARG A 601 -9.19 9.00 -30.35
C ARG A 601 -10.10 7.79 -30.39
N ILE A 602 -11.41 8.04 -30.46
CA ILE A 602 -12.42 6.98 -30.44
C ILE A 602 -12.32 6.14 -31.71
N ARG A 603 -12.12 6.79 -32.86
CA ARG A 603 -11.87 6.11 -34.12
C ARG A 603 -10.64 5.20 -34.06
N ALA A 604 -9.51 5.68 -33.52
CA ALA A 604 -8.30 4.86 -33.40
C ALA A 604 -8.50 3.62 -32.49
N ILE A 605 -9.41 3.69 -31.51
CA ILE A 605 -9.79 2.54 -30.69
C ILE A 605 -10.61 1.55 -31.54
N VAL A 606 -11.73 2.00 -32.11
CA VAL A 606 -12.70 1.12 -32.77
C VAL A 606 -12.17 0.57 -34.09
N GLU A 607 -11.62 1.43 -34.96
CA GLU A 607 -10.99 1.00 -36.22
C GLU A 607 -9.66 0.26 -35.98
N GLY A 608 -9.05 0.47 -34.80
CA GLY A 608 -7.95 -0.34 -34.29
C GLY A 608 -8.35 -1.79 -33.99
N GLY A 609 -9.64 -2.10 -33.95
CA GLY A 609 -10.18 -3.43 -33.63
C GLY A 609 -10.39 -3.65 -32.13
N PHE A 610 -10.34 -2.59 -31.32
CA PHE A 610 -10.57 -2.65 -29.88
C PHE A 610 -11.99 -2.22 -29.53
N GLN A 611 -12.54 -2.77 -28.45
CA GLN A 611 -13.78 -2.28 -27.87
C GLN A 611 -13.52 -1.01 -27.06
N CYS A 612 -14.44 -0.06 -27.14
CA CYS A 612 -14.37 1.17 -26.37
C CYS A 612 -15.18 1.02 -25.09
N PHE A 613 -14.56 1.36 -23.95
CA PHE A 613 -15.22 1.57 -22.68
C PHE A 613 -15.20 3.07 -22.39
N PHE A 614 -16.31 3.75 -22.69
CA PHE A 614 -16.33 5.20 -22.67
C PHE A 614 -16.67 5.72 -21.28
N ARG A 615 -15.76 6.50 -20.69
CA ARG A 615 -16.02 7.20 -19.43
C ARG A 615 -16.61 8.58 -19.71
N LEU A 616 -17.77 8.88 -19.11
CA LEU A 616 -18.51 10.14 -19.18
C LEU A 616 -18.19 10.96 -17.92
N GLY A 617 -17.35 11.98 -18.04
CA GLY A 617 -16.88 12.76 -16.88
C GLY A 617 -15.66 13.60 -17.23
N THR A 618 -14.73 13.76 -16.29
CA THR A 618 -13.47 14.48 -16.52
C THR A 618 -12.23 13.65 -16.25
N SER A 619 -11.12 14.05 -16.87
CA SER A 619 -9.78 13.58 -16.54
C SER A 619 -9.30 14.16 -15.20
N TRP A 620 -8.17 13.68 -14.69
CA TRP A 620 -7.54 14.24 -13.50
C TRP A 620 -7.24 15.74 -13.66
N LYS A 621 -7.67 16.54 -12.67
CA LYS A 621 -7.51 18.00 -12.68
C LYS A 621 -6.05 18.47 -12.60
N GLY A 622 -5.19 17.72 -11.91
CA GLY A 622 -3.83 18.14 -11.64
C GLY A 622 -3.76 19.48 -10.91
N SER A 623 -2.85 20.36 -11.35
CA SER A 623 -2.66 21.71 -10.80
C SER A 623 -3.51 22.77 -11.50
N ARG A 624 -4.44 22.39 -12.38
CA ARG A 624 -5.28 23.36 -13.09
C ARG A 624 -6.10 24.18 -12.09
N ARG A 625 -6.11 25.51 -12.29
CA ARG A 625 -6.93 26.43 -11.49
C ARG A 625 -8.42 26.29 -11.80
N GLU A 626 -8.76 25.92 -13.04
CA GLU A 626 -10.13 25.74 -13.49
C GLU A 626 -10.84 24.61 -12.70
N PRO A 627 -12.10 24.82 -12.29
CA PRO A 627 -12.85 23.88 -11.46
C PRO A 627 -13.47 22.75 -12.30
N ILE A 628 -12.67 22.09 -13.14
CA ILE A 628 -13.18 21.07 -14.08
C ILE A 628 -13.76 19.82 -13.38
N ASN A 629 -13.54 19.69 -12.08
CA ASN A 629 -14.01 18.58 -11.24
C ASN A 629 -15.22 18.93 -10.36
N ASP A 630 -15.85 20.09 -10.59
CA ASP A 630 -17.12 20.40 -9.95
C ASP A 630 -18.28 19.55 -10.52
N PRO A 631 -19.32 19.28 -9.70
CA PRO A 631 -20.57 18.72 -10.21
C PRO A 631 -21.07 19.54 -11.41
N PRO A 632 -21.40 18.91 -12.56
CA PRO A 632 -21.85 19.62 -13.76
C PRO A 632 -23.01 20.56 -13.45
N GLY A 633 -22.81 21.84 -13.77
CA GLY A 633 -23.75 22.93 -13.48
C GLY A 633 -23.37 23.81 -12.31
N THR A 634 -22.37 23.44 -11.50
CA THR A 634 -21.84 24.34 -10.48
C THR A 634 -21.17 25.54 -11.15
N LEU A 635 -21.61 26.76 -10.79
CA LEU A 635 -21.08 28.00 -11.35
C LEU A 635 -20.24 28.73 -10.31
N ARG A 636 -19.16 29.37 -10.78
CA ARG A 636 -18.29 30.21 -9.96
C ARG A 636 -18.16 31.61 -10.53
N ASP A 637 -17.99 32.59 -9.65
CA ASP A 637 -17.62 33.95 -10.04
C ASP A 637 -16.12 34.05 -10.43
N ALA A 638 -15.70 35.22 -10.88
CA ALA A 638 -14.30 35.48 -11.27
C ALA A 638 -13.30 35.34 -10.11
N GLN A 639 -13.77 35.32 -8.86
CA GLN A 639 -12.99 35.13 -7.65
C GLN A 639 -12.98 33.66 -7.19
N GLY A 640 -13.61 32.75 -7.94
CA GLY A 640 -13.65 31.31 -7.66
C GLY A 640 -14.70 30.90 -6.62
N ARG A 641 -15.57 31.81 -6.19
CA ARG A 641 -16.65 31.50 -5.22
C ARG A 641 -17.81 30.86 -5.95
N VAL A 642 -18.40 29.84 -5.34
CA VAL A 642 -19.59 29.17 -5.89
C VAL A 642 -20.79 30.12 -5.82
N THR A 643 -21.38 30.43 -6.97
CA THR A 643 -22.57 31.28 -7.11
C THR A 643 -23.83 30.47 -7.39
N HIS A 644 -23.68 29.25 -7.90
CA HIS A 644 -24.75 28.28 -8.08
C HIS A 644 -24.19 26.89 -7.79
N VAL A 645 -24.84 26.15 -6.90
CA VAL A 645 -24.49 24.75 -6.60
C VAL A 645 -25.34 23.88 -7.51
N ALA A 646 -24.72 22.94 -8.24
CA ALA A 646 -25.45 22.06 -9.14
C ALA A 646 -26.60 21.34 -8.43
N ASP A 647 -27.76 21.35 -9.08
CA ASP A 647 -28.96 20.67 -8.62
C ASP A 647 -29.41 19.58 -9.60
N GLN A 648 -30.57 18.98 -9.34
CA GLN A 648 -31.12 17.91 -10.17
C GLN A 648 -31.44 18.37 -11.61
N ALA A 649 -31.82 19.64 -11.83
CA ALA A 649 -32.07 20.16 -13.16
C ALA A 649 -30.77 20.30 -13.97
N ASP A 650 -29.68 20.70 -13.30
CA ASP A 650 -28.35 20.68 -13.91
C ASP A 650 -27.90 19.26 -14.26
N PHE A 651 -28.10 18.29 -13.36
CA PHE A 651 -27.78 16.90 -13.65
C PHE A 651 -28.60 16.32 -14.80
N ARG A 652 -29.88 16.70 -14.95
CA ARG A 652 -30.68 16.39 -16.15
C ARG A 652 -30.13 17.02 -17.41
N LYS A 653 -29.65 18.27 -17.32
CA LYS A 653 -29.00 18.92 -18.46
C LYS A 653 -27.73 18.17 -18.84
N TRP A 654 -26.89 17.81 -17.87
CA TRP A 654 -25.69 17.03 -18.11
C TRP A 654 -26.00 15.64 -18.71
N ALA A 655 -27.02 14.93 -18.20
CA ALA A 655 -27.50 13.66 -18.76
C ALA A 655 -27.88 13.76 -20.25
N LYS A 656 -28.47 14.89 -20.68
CA LYS A 656 -28.72 15.13 -22.12
C LYS A 656 -27.42 15.22 -22.91
N THR A 657 -26.38 15.87 -22.36
CA THR A 657 -25.07 15.94 -23.02
C THR A 657 -24.42 14.56 -23.15
N CYS A 658 -24.57 13.69 -22.14
CA CYS A 658 -24.18 12.29 -22.23
C CYS A 658 -24.90 11.56 -23.36
N VAL A 659 -26.23 11.68 -23.44
CA VAL A 659 -27.05 11.08 -24.50
C VAL A 659 -26.61 11.54 -25.89
N GLN A 660 -26.36 12.84 -26.10
CA GLN A 660 -25.90 13.32 -27.41
C GLN A 660 -24.48 12.86 -27.75
N THR A 661 -23.60 12.78 -26.75
CA THR A 661 -22.26 12.18 -26.93
C THR A 661 -22.35 10.73 -27.35
N ILE A 662 -23.27 9.97 -26.75
CA ILE A 662 -23.50 8.56 -27.13
C ILE A 662 -24.02 8.48 -28.56
N ARG A 663 -25.07 9.25 -28.90
CA ARG A 663 -25.63 9.30 -30.26
C ARG A 663 -24.62 9.71 -31.31
N HIS A 664 -23.70 10.61 -30.98
CA HIS A 664 -22.61 10.98 -31.86
C HIS A 664 -21.78 9.74 -32.22
N TYR A 665 -21.43 8.90 -31.25
CA TYR A 665 -20.60 7.72 -31.50
C TYR A 665 -21.36 6.47 -31.95
N THR A 666 -22.65 6.32 -31.67
CA THR A 666 -23.42 5.09 -31.95
C THR A 666 -24.49 5.25 -33.03
N GLU A 667 -25.00 6.46 -33.28
CA GLU A 667 -26.16 6.71 -34.16
C GLU A 667 -25.86 7.67 -35.34
N GLY A 668 -24.64 8.21 -35.42
CA GLY A 668 -24.22 9.14 -36.48
C GLY A 668 -24.69 10.58 -36.28
N TRP A 669 -25.09 10.96 -35.06
CA TRP A 669 -25.52 12.32 -34.77
C TRP A 669 -24.37 13.33 -34.93
N LYS A 670 -24.63 14.53 -35.45
CA LYS A 670 -23.63 15.58 -35.73
C LYS A 670 -22.41 15.05 -36.50
N ASP A 671 -22.64 14.50 -37.68
CA ASP A 671 -21.61 13.93 -38.58
C ASP A 671 -20.72 12.88 -37.89
N GLY A 672 -21.29 12.17 -36.91
CA GLY A 672 -20.57 11.21 -36.09
C GLY A 672 -20.50 9.81 -36.69
N PHE A 673 -20.44 8.82 -35.80
CA PHE A 673 -20.13 7.44 -36.12
C PHE A 673 -21.27 6.48 -35.73
N ARG A 674 -21.16 5.24 -36.21
CA ARG A 674 -22.02 4.12 -35.82
C ARG A 674 -21.15 3.01 -35.22
N PHE A 675 -20.36 3.37 -34.23
CA PHE A 675 -19.46 2.44 -33.55
C PHE A 675 -20.23 1.55 -32.56
N PRO A 676 -19.81 0.28 -32.39
CA PRO A 676 -20.46 -0.65 -31.47
C PRO A 676 -19.98 -0.44 -30.03
N ILE A 677 -20.19 0.75 -29.47
CA ILE A 677 -19.79 1.10 -28.10
C ILE A 677 -20.93 0.76 -27.13
N ALA A 678 -20.74 -0.30 -26.34
CA ALA A 678 -21.76 -0.79 -25.41
C ALA A 678 -21.62 -0.26 -23.97
N TYR A 679 -20.41 0.12 -23.53
CA TYR A 679 -20.13 0.44 -22.13
C TYR A 679 -19.93 1.94 -21.91
N TRP A 680 -20.68 2.47 -20.96
CA TRP A 680 -20.70 3.88 -20.60
C TRP A 680 -20.58 4.03 -19.08
N GLU A 681 -19.40 4.41 -18.62
CA GLU A 681 -19.13 4.62 -17.20
C GLU A 681 -19.36 6.07 -16.81
N ILE A 682 -19.98 6.28 -15.65
CA ILE A 682 -20.26 7.61 -15.12
C ILE A 682 -19.15 8.02 -14.15
N TRP A 683 -18.42 9.06 -14.55
CA TRP A 683 -17.37 9.75 -13.80
C TRP A 683 -16.10 8.93 -13.53
N ASN A 684 -15.24 9.46 -12.65
CA ASN A 684 -14.01 8.82 -12.18
C ASN A 684 -13.76 9.23 -10.72
N GLU A 685 -13.47 8.29 -9.83
CA GLU A 685 -13.00 8.52 -8.45
C GLU A 685 -13.73 9.64 -7.68
N PRO A 686 -15.08 9.65 -7.63
CA PRO A 686 -15.82 10.70 -6.93
C PRO A 686 -15.53 10.75 -5.42
N ASP A 687 -14.92 9.69 -4.88
CA ASP A 687 -14.46 9.58 -3.50
C ASP A 687 -13.15 10.34 -3.21
N LEU A 688 -12.41 10.77 -4.23
CA LEU A 688 -11.26 11.67 -4.07
C LEU A 688 -11.67 13.13 -4.22
N ALA A 689 -12.17 13.67 -3.09
CA ALA A 689 -12.56 15.06 -2.96
C ALA A 689 -11.46 16.03 -3.44
N ALA A 690 -11.87 17.15 -4.06
CA ALA A 690 -11.01 18.21 -4.60
C ALA A 690 -10.12 17.82 -5.81
N GLN A 691 -9.92 16.53 -6.10
CA GLN A 691 -9.16 16.07 -7.27
C GLN A 691 -10.05 15.67 -8.44
N PHE A 692 -11.11 14.90 -8.15
CA PHE A 692 -12.00 14.35 -9.19
C PHE A 692 -13.45 14.73 -9.01
N TRP A 693 -13.91 15.02 -7.79
CA TRP A 693 -15.29 15.45 -7.53
C TRP A 693 -15.30 16.41 -6.32
N THR A 694 -15.94 17.56 -6.43
CA THR A 694 -16.07 18.51 -5.30
C THR A 694 -17.42 18.45 -4.59
N GLY A 695 -18.39 17.73 -5.15
CA GLY A 695 -19.72 17.56 -4.56
C GLY A 695 -19.76 16.51 -3.45
N THR A 696 -20.95 16.29 -2.89
CA THR A 696 -21.20 15.22 -1.92
C THR A 696 -21.41 13.87 -2.61
N PRO A 697 -21.32 12.73 -1.89
CA PRO A 697 -21.74 11.43 -2.42
C PRO A 697 -23.18 11.43 -2.94
N GLU A 698 -24.10 12.10 -2.25
CA GLU A 698 -25.52 12.17 -2.63
C GLU A 698 -25.70 12.93 -3.94
N GLN A 699 -24.97 14.03 -4.15
CA GLN A 699 -24.97 14.72 -5.44
C GLN A 699 -24.47 13.81 -6.56
N TYR A 700 -23.45 12.98 -6.28
CA TYR A 700 -22.97 12.00 -7.24
C TYR A 700 -24.06 10.94 -7.55
N TYR A 701 -24.77 10.45 -6.53
CA TYR A 701 -25.85 9.46 -6.72
C TYR A 701 -26.97 10.01 -7.60
N VAL A 702 -27.41 11.25 -7.36
CA VAL A 702 -28.44 11.89 -8.17
C VAL A 702 -27.95 12.14 -9.60
N MET A 703 -26.70 12.57 -9.78
CA MET A 703 -26.10 12.72 -11.11
C MET A 703 -26.04 11.39 -11.86
N TYR A 704 -25.63 10.32 -11.17
CA TYR A 704 -25.60 8.97 -11.72
C TYR A 704 -27.00 8.50 -12.12
N GLU A 705 -28.00 8.73 -11.28
CA GLU A 705 -29.38 8.36 -11.53
C GLU A 705 -29.93 9.06 -12.79
N GLU A 706 -29.79 10.38 -12.88
CA GLU A 706 -30.30 11.15 -14.02
C GLU A 706 -29.64 10.71 -15.33
N ALA A 707 -28.32 10.50 -15.33
CA ALA A 707 -27.60 10.02 -16.50
C ALA A 707 -27.94 8.58 -16.87
N SER A 708 -27.94 7.64 -15.92
CA SER A 708 -28.24 6.23 -16.17
C SER A 708 -29.65 6.04 -16.71
N ARG A 709 -30.67 6.70 -16.13
CA ARG A 709 -32.04 6.65 -16.63
C ARG A 709 -32.16 7.23 -18.04
N ALA A 710 -31.51 8.36 -18.31
CA ALA A 710 -31.52 8.96 -19.66
C ALA A 710 -30.87 8.04 -20.71
N ILE A 711 -29.75 7.40 -20.37
CA ILE A 711 -29.05 6.45 -21.24
C ILE A 711 -29.92 5.22 -21.52
N LYS A 712 -30.55 4.64 -20.49
CA LYS A 712 -31.42 3.46 -20.66
C LYS A 712 -32.72 3.79 -21.39
N ALA A 713 -33.26 5.00 -21.23
CA ALA A 713 -34.41 5.48 -22.00
C ALA A 713 -34.07 5.67 -23.49
N MET A 714 -32.84 6.10 -23.80
CA MET A 714 -32.37 6.20 -25.18
C MET A 714 -32.17 4.80 -25.79
N ASN A 715 -31.44 3.92 -25.12
CA ASN A 715 -31.21 2.56 -25.59
C ASN A 715 -30.98 1.61 -24.40
N PRO A 716 -31.94 0.72 -24.09
CA PRO A 716 -31.86 -0.17 -22.93
C PRO A 716 -30.76 -1.22 -23.03
N LEU A 717 -30.21 -1.47 -24.24
CA LEU A 717 -29.13 -2.43 -24.47
C LEU A 717 -27.75 -1.88 -24.10
N LEU A 718 -27.61 -0.56 -23.94
CA LEU A 718 -26.37 0.03 -23.45
C LEU A 718 -26.17 -0.31 -21.98
N LYS A 719 -24.92 -0.58 -21.63
CA LYS A 719 -24.50 -0.87 -20.26
C LYS A 719 -24.02 0.41 -19.60
N VAL A 720 -24.64 0.77 -18.48
CA VAL A 720 -24.27 1.92 -17.65
C VAL A 720 -23.84 1.48 -16.25
N GLY A 721 -22.82 2.12 -15.72
CA GLY A 721 -22.20 1.72 -14.45
C GLY A 721 -21.28 2.76 -13.85
N GLY A 722 -20.88 2.50 -12.61
CA GLY A 722 -20.12 3.41 -11.74
C GLY A 722 -19.85 2.74 -10.37
N PRO A 723 -19.24 3.43 -9.40
CA PRO A 723 -18.87 4.84 -9.44
C PRO A 723 -17.40 5.11 -9.79
N ALA A 724 -16.64 4.08 -10.17
CA ALA A 724 -15.20 4.17 -10.39
C ALA A 724 -14.43 4.62 -9.13
N CYS A 725 -14.81 4.13 -7.95
CA CYS A 725 -14.23 4.58 -6.67
C CYS A 725 -12.83 4.02 -6.38
N THR A 726 -12.05 4.71 -5.54
CA THR A 726 -10.70 4.28 -5.15
C THR A 726 -10.72 3.17 -4.10
N GLY A 727 -10.77 1.91 -4.55
CA GLY A 727 -10.67 0.74 -3.69
C GLY A 727 -12.01 0.23 -3.15
N ALA A 728 -11.98 -1.00 -2.63
CA ALA A 728 -13.18 -1.71 -2.17
C ALA A 728 -13.66 -1.32 -0.75
N LEU A 729 -12.98 -0.38 -0.08
CA LEU A 729 -13.25 0.01 1.32
C LEU A 729 -13.94 1.38 1.45
N ARG A 730 -14.38 1.98 0.34
CA ARG A 730 -14.97 3.33 0.31
C ARG A 730 -16.44 3.27 0.65
N GLU A 731 -16.78 3.18 1.93
CA GLU A 731 -18.15 2.87 2.40
C GLU A 731 -19.25 3.70 1.72
N ALA A 732 -19.07 5.03 1.61
CA ALA A 732 -20.04 5.89 0.93
C ALA A 732 -20.22 5.52 -0.56
N TYR A 733 -19.15 5.20 -1.28
CA TYR A 733 -19.21 4.95 -2.72
C TYR A 733 -19.31 3.47 -3.10
N VAL A 734 -19.13 2.56 -2.15
CA VAL A 734 -19.39 1.12 -2.34
C VAL A 734 -20.76 0.79 -1.75
N GLU A 735 -20.85 0.60 -0.44
CA GLU A 735 -22.08 0.19 0.22
C GLU A 735 -23.18 1.26 0.15
N GLY A 736 -22.84 2.54 0.27
CA GLY A 736 -23.79 3.66 0.18
C GLY A 736 -24.39 3.81 -1.22
N PHE A 737 -23.56 3.82 -2.26
CA PHE A 737 -24.00 3.92 -3.65
C PHE A 737 -24.84 2.71 -4.10
N ILE A 738 -24.39 1.48 -3.76
CA ILE A 738 -25.14 0.26 -4.08
C ILE A 738 -26.52 0.29 -3.40
N ARG A 739 -26.56 0.73 -2.12
CA ARG A 739 -27.81 0.88 -1.38
C ARG A 739 -28.73 1.90 -2.04
N TYR A 740 -28.21 3.08 -2.40
CA TYR A 740 -28.98 4.10 -3.11
C TYR A 740 -29.59 3.55 -4.40
N CYS A 741 -28.78 2.88 -5.23
CA CYS A 741 -29.26 2.29 -6.48
C CYS A 741 -30.39 1.28 -6.25
N ARG A 742 -30.29 0.45 -5.20
CA ARG A 742 -31.35 -0.50 -4.85
C ARG A 742 -32.61 0.22 -4.36
N GLU A 743 -32.49 1.15 -3.43
CA GLU A 743 -33.62 1.83 -2.79
C GLU A 743 -34.40 2.70 -3.78
N HIS A 744 -33.71 3.26 -4.78
CA HIS A 744 -34.29 4.14 -5.79
C HIS A 744 -34.57 3.45 -7.14
N ASP A 745 -34.34 2.14 -7.26
CA ASP A 745 -34.48 1.38 -8.53
C ASP A 745 -33.72 2.06 -9.69
N VAL A 746 -32.46 2.39 -9.44
CA VAL A 746 -31.56 3.01 -10.41
C VAL A 746 -30.88 1.91 -11.24
N PRO A 747 -30.85 2.03 -12.58
CA PRO A 747 -30.17 1.05 -13.42
C PRO A 747 -28.67 0.94 -13.08
N LEU A 748 -28.20 -0.27 -12.80
CA LEU A 748 -26.80 -0.57 -12.51
C LEU A 748 -26.40 -1.85 -13.27
N ASP A 749 -25.99 -1.72 -14.54
CA ASP A 749 -25.59 -2.87 -15.36
C ASP A 749 -24.22 -3.42 -14.94
N PHE A 750 -23.35 -2.56 -14.44
CA PHE A 750 -22.05 -2.92 -13.88
C PHE A 750 -21.64 -1.97 -12.76
N PHE A 751 -20.88 -2.48 -11.80
CA PHE A 751 -20.21 -1.70 -10.77
C PHE A 751 -18.74 -1.58 -11.11
N SER A 752 -18.21 -0.35 -11.10
CA SER A 752 -16.80 -0.08 -11.40
C SER A 752 -16.03 0.46 -10.20
N TRP A 753 -14.79 0.03 -10.07
CA TRP A 753 -13.89 0.37 -8.96
C TRP A 753 -12.43 0.26 -9.40
N HIS A 754 -11.54 0.87 -8.62
CA HIS A 754 -10.10 0.86 -8.85
C HIS A 754 -9.36 0.14 -7.73
N SER A 755 -8.19 -0.42 -8.01
CA SER A 755 -7.28 -0.90 -6.97
C SER A 755 -5.84 -0.81 -7.45
N TYR A 756 -4.95 -0.37 -6.56
CA TYR A 756 -3.53 -0.28 -6.81
C TYR A 756 -2.80 -0.94 -5.66
N GLY A 757 -1.64 -1.53 -5.91
CA GLY A 757 -0.84 -2.12 -4.85
C GLY A 757 -0.34 -1.05 -3.87
N GLY A 758 -0.06 -1.48 -2.64
CA GLY A 758 0.34 -0.61 -1.54
C GLY A 758 1.68 0.09 -1.76
N ARG A 759 2.07 0.97 -0.83
CA ARG A 759 3.34 1.72 -0.93
C ARG A 759 4.57 0.79 -0.86
N ASP A 760 4.50 -0.27 -0.06
CA ASP A 760 5.67 -1.10 0.30
C ASP A 760 5.40 -2.62 0.27
N ASP A 761 4.20 -3.07 -0.13
CA ASP A 761 3.83 -4.50 -0.24
C ASP A 761 2.86 -4.73 -1.42
N PHE A 762 3.36 -5.34 -2.51
CA PHE A 762 2.55 -5.66 -3.70
C PHE A 762 2.15 -7.12 -3.64
N ASN A 763 0.90 -7.40 -3.27
CA ASN A 763 0.36 -8.74 -3.29
C ASN A 763 -0.71 -8.88 -4.40
N PRO A 764 -0.48 -9.69 -5.45
CA PRO A 764 -1.51 -10.00 -6.45
C PRO A 764 -2.83 -10.50 -5.85
N TYR A 765 -2.80 -11.16 -4.70
CA TYR A 765 -3.99 -11.67 -4.01
C TYR A 765 -4.86 -10.56 -3.39
N GLN A 766 -4.31 -9.36 -3.16
CA GLN A 766 -5.10 -8.21 -2.69
C GLN A 766 -6.27 -7.91 -3.65
N TYR A 767 -6.02 -7.97 -4.96
CA TYR A 767 -7.03 -7.72 -5.99
C TYR A 767 -8.16 -8.75 -5.96
N HIS A 768 -7.83 -10.01 -5.62
CA HIS A 768 -8.84 -11.04 -5.39
C HIS A 768 -9.72 -10.68 -4.19
N GLN A 769 -9.11 -10.25 -3.07
CA GLN A 769 -9.83 -9.89 -1.86
C GLN A 769 -10.77 -8.70 -2.09
N ASP A 770 -10.27 -7.65 -2.75
CA ASP A 770 -11.06 -6.47 -3.09
C ASP A 770 -12.23 -6.82 -4.01
N ALA A 771 -11.98 -7.61 -5.06
CA ALA A 771 -13.01 -8.06 -5.98
C ALA A 771 -14.10 -8.89 -5.28
N MET A 772 -13.70 -9.80 -4.40
CA MET A 772 -14.64 -10.62 -3.62
C MET A 772 -15.45 -9.80 -2.61
N ARG A 773 -14.92 -8.66 -2.15
CA ARG A 773 -15.67 -7.74 -1.30
C ARG A 773 -16.74 -7.01 -2.10
N ILE A 774 -16.39 -6.46 -3.26
CA ILE A 774 -17.35 -5.81 -4.17
C ILE A 774 -18.46 -6.78 -4.58
N ARG A 775 -18.09 -8.01 -5.00
CA ARG A 775 -19.05 -9.04 -5.39
C ARG A 775 -20.04 -9.34 -4.26
N ARG A 776 -19.55 -9.50 -3.03
CA ARG A 776 -20.40 -9.71 -1.84
C ARG A 776 -21.35 -8.53 -1.58
N ALA A 777 -20.88 -7.30 -1.69
CA ALA A 777 -21.72 -6.12 -1.49
C ALA A 777 -22.86 -6.04 -2.52
N LEU A 778 -22.55 -6.30 -3.80
CA LEU A 778 -23.55 -6.36 -4.87
C LEU A 778 -24.56 -7.48 -4.63
N ASP A 779 -24.11 -8.68 -4.29
CA ASP A 779 -24.99 -9.84 -4.08
C ASP A 779 -25.93 -9.63 -2.88
N GLN A 780 -25.41 -9.08 -1.78
CA GLN A 780 -26.21 -8.75 -0.59
C GLN A 780 -27.28 -7.70 -0.87
N ALA A 781 -26.97 -6.74 -1.74
CA ALA A 781 -27.94 -5.77 -2.23
C ALA A 781 -28.82 -6.32 -3.37
N GLY A 782 -28.62 -7.58 -3.82
CA GLY A 782 -29.36 -8.27 -4.87
C GLY A 782 -29.05 -7.81 -6.31
N PHE A 783 -27.87 -7.24 -6.53
CA PHE A 783 -27.29 -6.91 -7.83
C PHE A 783 -26.40 -8.05 -8.36
N ALA A 784 -26.84 -9.31 -8.17
CA ALA A 784 -26.12 -10.50 -8.64
C ALA A 784 -25.91 -10.53 -10.16
N HIS A 785 -26.73 -9.79 -10.92
CA HIS A 785 -26.65 -9.67 -12.37
C HIS A 785 -25.68 -8.56 -12.84
N SER A 786 -25.33 -7.61 -11.98
CA SER A 786 -24.44 -6.50 -12.33
C SER A 786 -23.01 -7.02 -12.47
N GLU A 787 -22.33 -6.63 -13.55
CA GLU A 787 -20.92 -7.00 -13.75
C GLU A 787 -20.02 -6.33 -12.70
N ASN A 788 -18.96 -7.02 -12.29
CA ASN A 788 -17.92 -6.51 -11.42
C ASN A 788 -16.70 -6.10 -12.26
N ILE A 789 -16.47 -4.81 -12.44
CA ILE A 789 -15.47 -4.28 -13.38
C ILE A 789 -14.39 -3.48 -12.64
N LEU A 790 -13.13 -3.90 -12.78
CA LEU A 790 -11.97 -3.19 -12.24
C LEU A 790 -11.44 -2.21 -13.29
N THR A 791 -11.88 -0.95 -13.25
CA THR A 791 -11.61 0.04 -14.31
C THR A 791 -10.24 0.70 -14.25
N GLU A 792 -9.50 0.54 -13.15
CA GLU A 792 -8.09 0.85 -13.05
C GLU A 792 -7.37 -0.11 -12.11
N TRP A 793 -6.26 -0.68 -12.59
CA TRP A 793 -5.32 -1.38 -11.73
C TRP A 793 -3.87 -1.27 -12.19
N ASN A 794 -2.94 -1.26 -11.22
CA ASN A 794 -1.50 -1.38 -11.44
C ASN A 794 -0.78 -1.72 -10.13
N ALA A 795 0.46 -2.21 -10.19
CA ALA A 795 1.29 -2.53 -9.02
C ALA A 795 1.39 -1.38 -8.01
N GLY A 796 1.42 -0.12 -8.44
CA GLY A 796 1.29 1.03 -7.53
C GLY A 796 1.67 2.35 -8.18
N ILE A 797 1.06 3.45 -7.73
CA ILE A 797 1.19 4.78 -8.34
C ILE A 797 2.60 5.39 -8.09
N GLN A 798 3.27 5.00 -7.01
CA GLN A 798 4.57 5.57 -6.62
C GLN A 798 5.78 4.79 -7.18
N GLN A 799 5.58 3.58 -7.72
CA GLN A 799 6.66 2.64 -8.03
C GLN A 799 6.92 2.53 -9.53
N ARG A 800 7.35 3.66 -10.09
CA ARG A 800 7.45 3.89 -11.53
C ARG A 800 8.34 2.90 -12.30
N LEU A 801 9.32 2.28 -11.63
CA LEU A 801 10.27 1.34 -12.27
C LEU A 801 9.89 -0.14 -12.09
N PHE A 802 8.91 -0.46 -11.24
CA PHE A 802 8.58 -1.85 -10.92
C PHE A 802 8.06 -2.62 -12.15
N ASN A 803 7.26 -1.95 -12.98
CA ASN A 803 6.70 -2.49 -14.21
C ASN A 803 7.77 -2.90 -15.25
N ASP A 804 9.00 -2.40 -15.10
CA ASP A 804 10.12 -2.70 -15.98
C ASP A 804 10.94 -3.92 -15.53
N THR A 805 10.53 -4.58 -14.43
CA THR A 805 11.25 -5.72 -13.85
C THR A 805 10.58 -7.06 -14.18
N PRO A 806 11.34 -8.18 -14.12
CA PRO A 806 10.76 -9.53 -14.19
C PRO A 806 9.69 -9.79 -13.11
N ALA A 807 9.87 -9.25 -11.90
CA ALA A 807 8.84 -9.32 -10.87
C ALA A 807 7.54 -8.62 -11.30
N GLY A 808 7.64 -7.53 -12.05
CA GLY A 808 6.49 -6.82 -12.62
C GLY A 808 5.67 -7.67 -13.59
N VAL A 809 6.30 -8.41 -14.51
CA VAL A 809 5.54 -9.28 -15.44
C VAL A 809 4.83 -10.42 -14.72
N ALA A 810 5.49 -11.04 -13.73
CA ALA A 810 4.86 -12.08 -12.91
C ALA A 810 3.76 -11.51 -12.01
N PHE A 811 3.91 -10.29 -11.48
CA PHE A 811 2.85 -9.61 -10.75
C PHE A 811 1.60 -9.42 -11.62
N TYR A 812 1.77 -8.94 -12.86
CA TYR A 812 0.66 -8.72 -13.80
C TYR A 812 -0.06 -10.03 -14.13
N ALA A 813 0.68 -11.08 -14.50
CA ALA A 813 0.09 -12.38 -14.81
C ALA A 813 -0.63 -13.00 -13.59
N SER A 814 -0.04 -12.88 -12.40
CA SER A 814 -0.64 -13.35 -11.14
C SER A 814 -1.90 -12.57 -10.77
N THR A 815 -1.92 -11.25 -11.05
CA THR A 815 -3.08 -10.39 -10.81
C THR A 815 -4.23 -10.74 -11.75
N LEU A 816 -3.95 -10.95 -13.05
CA LEU A 816 -4.97 -11.41 -14.00
C LEU A 816 -5.57 -12.76 -13.59
N ALA A 817 -4.74 -13.72 -13.15
CA ALA A 817 -5.20 -14.99 -12.61
C ALA A 817 -6.07 -14.82 -11.35
N SER A 818 -5.63 -13.97 -10.42
CA SER A 818 -6.34 -13.68 -9.17
C SER A 818 -7.71 -13.04 -9.40
N LEU A 819 -7.81 -12.14 -10.39
CA LEU A 819 -9.05 -11.49 -10.83
C LEU A 819 -9.99 -12.49 -11.53
N LEU A 820 -9.45 -13.38 -12.37
CA LEU A 820 -10.22 -14.47 -12.98
C LEU A 820 -10.84 -15.38 -11.92
N ASP A 821 -10.06 -15.72 -10.89
CA ASP A 821 -10.49 -16.56 -9.77
C ASP A 821 -11.55 -15.88 -8.90
N ALA A 822 -11.49 -14.56 -8.76
CA ALA A 822 -12.49 -13.75 -8.06
C ALA A 822 -13.77 -13.50 -8.89
N GLY A 823 -13.81 -13.95 -10.14
CA GLY A 823 -14.95 -13.77 -11.04
C GLY A 823 -15.15 -12.34 -11.52
N VAL A 824 -14.09 -11.53 -11.59
CA VAL A 824 -14.13 -10.19 -12.19
C VAL A 824 -14.48 -10.30 -13.66
N ASP A 825 -15.40 -9.46 -14.13
CA ASP A 825 -15.91 -9.55 -15.50
C ASP A 825 -14.98 -8.89 -16.50
N ARG A 826 -14.38 -7.75 -16.12
CA ARG A 826 -13.41 -6.99 -16.92
C ARG A 826 -12.42 -6.28 -16.00
N ALA A 827 -11.19 -6.14 -16.48
CA ALA A 827 -10.15 -5.40 -15.78
C ALA A 827 -9.38 -4.51 -16.76
N PHE A 828 -9.00 -3.31 -16.30
CA PHE A 828 -8.33 -2.30 -17.11
C PHE A 828 -7.05 -1.86 -16.43
N GLN A 829 -5.92 -2.26 -16.99
CA GLN A 829 -4.63 -1.81 -16.52
C GLN A 829 -4.49 -0.30 -16.74
N TYR A 830 -3.99 0.44 -15.75
CA TYR A 830 -3.70 1.86 -15.90
C TYR A 830 -2.19 2.07 -15.98
N CYS A 831 -1.57 2.41 -17.12
CA CYS A 831 -2.19 2.69 -18.42
C CYS A 831 -1.36 2.14 -19.59
N GLY A 832 -1.96 2.07 -20.77
CA GLY A 832 -1.39 1.41 -21.93
C GLY A 832 -0.39 2.27 -22.70
N ASP A 833 -0.41 3.58 -22.52
CA ASP A 833 0.41 4.51 -23.29
C ASP A 833 1.86 4.59 -22.75
N ARG A 834 2.57 5.64 -23.17
CA ARG A 834 3.96 5.95 -22.81
C ARG A 834 4.11 6.63 -21.45
N HIS A 835 3.17 6.44 -20.52
CA HIS A 835 3.26 7.05 -19.20
C HIS A 835 4.56 6.63 -18.46
N PRO A 836 5.34 7.57 -17.89
CA PRO A 836 6.72 7.35 -17.41
C PRO A 836 6.90 6.35 -16.25
N GLY A 837 5.83 5.78 -15.72
CA GLY A 837 5.94 4.74 -14.70
C GLY A 837 4.88 3.66 -14.84
N LEU A 838 3.63 4.09 -14.94
CA LEU A 838 2.47 3.20 -15.04
C LEU A 838 2.19 2.68 -16.47
N GLY A 839 2.88 3.19 -17.48
CA GLY A 839 2.69 2.84 -18.89
C GLY A 839 3.02 1.38 -19.20
N LEU A 840 2.44 0.82 -20.27
CA LEU A 840 2.90 -0.43 -20.90
C LEU A 840 4.03 -0.20 -21.91
N HIS A 841 4.35 1.06 -22.22
CA HIS A 841 5.41 1.43 -23.15
C HIS A 841 6.43 2.34 -22.47
N ASP A 842 7.69 2.20 -22.87
CA ASP A 842 8.74 3.14 -22.46
C ASP A 842 8.43 4.54 -22.96
N LEU A 843 8.68 5.55 -22.10
CA LEU A 843 8.37 6.93 -22.42
C LEU A 843 9.17 7.44 -23.63
N ARG A 844 10.45 7.06 -23.75
CA ARG A 844 11.39 7.60 -24.73
C ARG A 844 11.37 6.82 -26.03
N THR A 845 11.47 5.49 -25.94
CA THR A 845 11.55 4.65 -27.15
C THR A 845 10.17 4.32 -27.71
N GLY A 846 9.15 4.25 -26.85
CA GLY A 846 7.83 3.75 -27.22
C GLY A 846 7.75 2.24 -27.35
N GLU A 847 8.82 1.52 -26.99
CA GLU A 847 8.86 0.06 -27.02
C GLU A 847 8.03 -0.54 -25.87
N PRO A 848 7.42 -1.73 -26.07
CA PRO A 848 6.75 -2.48 -25.03
C PRO A 848 7.65 -2.81 -23.82
N LYS A 849 7.17 -2.46 -22.63
CA LYS A 849 7.77 -2.87 -21.35
C LYS A 849 7.54 -4.36 -21.09
N ILE A 850 8.38 -4.96 -20.25
CA ILE A 850 8.31 -6.41 -19.94
C ILE A 850 6.98 -6.82 -19.29
N CYS A 851 6.34 -5.94 -18.51
CA CYS A 851 4.99 -6.21 -17.97
C CYS A 851 3.94 -6.42 -19.08
N GLY A 852 4.12 -5.84 -20.27
CA GLY A 852 3.27 -6.06 -21.43
C GLY A 852 3.28 -7.52 -21.91
N ASP A 853 4.37 -8.25 -21.69
CA ASP A 853 4.50 -9.66 -22.06
C ASP A 853 3.51 -10.54 -21.25
N ALA A 854 3.01 -10.09 -20.10
CA ALA A 854 1.96 -10.79 -19.35
C ALA A 854 0.63 -10.84 -20.14
N PHE A 855 0.30 -9.76 -20.87
CA PHE A 855 -0.87 -9.75 -21.74
C PHE A 855 -0.68 -10.65 -22.96
N VAL A 856 0.53 -10.74 -23.50
CA VAL A 856 0.86 -11.70 -24.57
C VAL A 856 0.64 -13.13 -24.08
N ALA A 857 1.08 -13.45 -22.86
CA ALA A 857 0.85 -14.75 -22.24
C ALA A 857 -0.64 -15.04 -22.06
N TRP A 858 -1.39 -14.06 -21.56
CA TRP A 858 -2.83 -14.15 -21.37
C TRP A 858 -3.58 -14.33 -22.70
N LYS A 859 -3.22 -13.57 -23.72
CA LYS A 859 -3.73 -13.69 -25.10
C LYS A 859 -3.58 -15.11 -25.63
N GLN A 860 -2.41 -15.72 -25.44
CA GLN A 860 -2.20 -17.10 -25.88
C GLN A 860 -3.05 -18.10 -25.08
N LEU A 861 -3.20 -17.90 -23.77
CA LEU A 861 -4.06 -18.73 -22.92
C LEU A 861 -5.54 -18.68 -23.37
N LEU A 862 -6.00 -17.54 -23.90
CA LEU A 862 -7.38 -17.39 -24.42
C LEU A 862 -7.70 -18.30 -25.63
N GLU A 863 -6.69 -18.90 -26.28
CA GLU A 863 -6.91 -19.93 -27.31
C GLU A 863 -7.52 -21.22 -26.74
N THR A 864 -7.47 -21.40 -25.41
CA THR A 864 -8.02 -22.55 -24.70
C THR A 864 -9.07 -22.12 -23.66
N PRO A 865 -10.24 -21.61 -24.12
CA PRO A 865 -11.17 -20.87 -23.27
C PRO A 865 -11.92 -21.72 -22.22
N GLU A 866 -11.93 -23.05 -22.33
CA GLU A 866 -12.57 -23.92 -21.34
C GLU A 866 -11.66 -24.08 -20.11
N ARG A 867 -11.97 -23.35 -19.03
CA ARG A 867 -11.14 -23.30 -17.82
C ARG A 867 -11.21 -24.63 -17.07
N LEU A 868 -10.04 -25.18 -16.76
CA LEU A 868 -9.89 -26.46 -16.09
C LEU A 868 -9.66 -26.30 -14.59
N GLN A 869 -10.01 -27.33 -13.82
CA GLN A 869 -9.66 -27.41 -12.41
C GLN A 869 -8.13 -27.57 -12.26
N VAL A 870 -7.57 -26.74 -11.39
CA VAL A 870 -6.15 -26.73 -11.05
C VAL A 870 -5.97 -26.71 -9.55
N ASP A 871 -4.98 -27.46 -9.06
CA ASP A 871 -4.43 -27.36 -7.70
C ASP A 871 -2.97 -26.94 -7.84
N GLY A 872 -2.57 -25.84 -7.19
CA GLY A 872 -1.20 -25.33 -7.30
C GLY A 872 -1.07 -23.82 -7.11
N SER A 873 -2.17 -23.07 -7.24
CA SER A 873 -2.19 -21.64 -6.90
C SER A 873 -2.08 -21.41 -5.39
N ASP A 874 -1.56 -20.25 -4.98
CA ASP A 874 -1.55 -19.77 -3.58
C ASP A 874 -1.85 -18.26 -3.46
N ASP A 875 -1.96 -17.78 -2.22
CA ASP A 875 -2.27 -16.40 -1.86
C ASP A 875 -1.03 -15.47 -1.80
N ARG A 876 0.11 -15.95 -2.32
CA ARG A 876 1.41 -15.25 -2.30
C ARG A 876 1.93 -14.89 -3.68
N GLY A 877 1.13 -15.14 -4.72
CA GLY A 877 1.46 -14.83 -6.10
C GLY A 877 2.11 -15.98 -6.88
N TYR A 878 1.99 -17.24 -6.42
CA TYR A 878 2.13 -18.38 -7.32
C TYR A 878 0.75 -18.73 -7.88
N ASN A 879 0.47 -18.44 -9.14
CA ASN A 879 -0.84 -18.65 -9.74
C ASN A 879 -0.75 -19.56 -10.97
N VAL A 880 -1.70 -20.49 -11.07
CA VAL A 880 -1.83 -21.41 -12.19
C VAL A 880 -3.22 -21.23 -12.80
N VAL A 881 -3.27 -21.11 -14.13
CA VAL A 881 -4.52 -21.14 -14.89
C VAL A 881 -4.35 -22.13 -16.03
N ALA A 882 -5.27 -23.09 -16.14
CA ALA A 882 -5.26 -24.06 -17.23
C ALA A 882 -6.56 -24.00 -18.03
N GLY A 883 -6.43 -24.24 -19.33
CA GLY A 883 -7.54 -24.25 -20.27
C GLY A 883 -7.39 -25.33 -21.33
N LYS A 884 -8.50 -25.72 -21.96
CA LYS A 884 -8.48 -26.49 -23.21
C LYS A 884 -9.28 -25.82 -24.33
N SER A 885 -8.92 -26.13 -25.57
CA SER A 885 -9.67 -25.71 -26.75
C SER A 885 -11.02 -26.43 -26.80
N ALA A 886 -12.01 -25.83 -27.45
CA ALA A 886 -13.35 -26.40 -27.55
C ALA A 886 -13.38 -27.77 -28.26
N ASP A 887 -12.47 -28.00 -29.20
CA ASP A 887 -12.28 -29.29 -29.87
C ASP A 887 -11.42 -30.27 -29.07
N SER A 888 -10.96 -29.86 -27.88
CA SER A 888 -10.08 -30.62 -26.99
C SER A 888 -8.75 -31.06 -27.64
N ARG A 889 -8.30 -30.42 -28.72
CA ARG A 889 -7.01 -30.72 -29.39
C ARG A 889 -5.83 -29.94 -28.83
N ARG A 890 -6.06 -28.91 -28.02
CA ARG A 890 -5.02 -28.13 -27.37
C ARG A 890 -5.35 -27.95 -25.90
N LEU A 891 -4.35 -28.14 -25.05
CA LEU A 891 -4.40 -27.80 -23.63
C LEU A 891 -3.29 -26.79 -23.33
N GLN A 892 -3.57 -25.75 -22.55
CA GLN A 892 -2.56 -24.83 -22.09
C GLN A 892 -2.58 -24.68 -20.57
N VAL A 893 -1.40 -24.47 -19.99
CA VAL A 893 -1.21 -24.18 -18.57
C VAL A 893 -0.32 -22.95 -18.47
N LEU A 894 -0.88 -21.85 -17.97
CA LEU A 894 -0.17 -20.65 -17.60
C LEU A 894 0.22 -20.75 -16.12
N ILE A 895 1.50 -20.57 -15.83
CA ILE A 895 2.07 -20.58 -14.49
C ILE A 895 2.79 -19.25 -14.29
N SER A 896 2.44 -18.53 -13.24
CA SER A 896 3.11 -17.30 -12.84
C SER A 896 3.67 -17.49 -11.43
N ASP A 897 4.97 -17.23 -11.26
CA ASP A 897 5.62 -17.18 -9.95
C ASP A 897 6.07 -15.74 -9.70
N TYR A 898 5.22 -14.95 -9.05
CA TYR A 898 5.58 -13.62 -8.59
C TYR A 898 6.68 -13.73 -7.51
N GLN A 899 6.43 -14.50 -6.44
CA GLN A 899 7.35 -14.63 -5.34
C GLN A 899 7.13 -15.93 -4.51
N SER A 900 7.80 -17.01 -4.90
CA SER A 900 7.84 -18.28 -4.16
C SER A 900 9.25 -18.87 -3.98
N PRO A 901 9.61 -19.56 -2.89
CA PRO A 901 10.94 -20.17 -2.77
C PRO A 901 11.21 -21.32 -3.77
N HIS A 902 10.29 -21.62 -4.68
CA HIS A 902 10.42 -22.73 -5.63
C HIS A 902 11.40 -22.40 -6.76
N THR A 903 12.13 -23.43 -7.20
CA THR A 903 13.11 -23.38 -8.30
C THR A 903 12.69 -24.25 -9.48
N ALA A 904 11.62 -25.01 -9.32
CA ALA A 904 11.00 -25.85 -10.34
C ALA A 904 9.52 -26.07 -10.01
N PHE A 905 8.77 -26.53 -11.00
CA PHE A 905 7.45 -27.11 -10.78
C PHE A 905 7.39 -28.54 -11.30
N ARG A 906 6.49 -29.32 -10.71
CA ARG A 906 6.08 -30.64 -11.15
C ARG A 906 4.62 -30.56 -11.56
N LEU A 907 4.36 -30.54 -12.86
CA LEU A 907 2.99 -30.53 -13.38
C LEU A 907 2.51 -31.97 -13.59
N ARG A 908 1.43 -32.36 -12.93
CA ARG A 908 0.70 -33.61 -13.13
C ARG A 908 -0.59 -33.35 -13.90
N LEU A 909 -0.68 -33.87 -15.12
CA LEU A 909 -1.89 -33.81 -15.94
C LEU A 909 -2.68 -35.13 -15.86
N THR A 910 -3.97 -35.02 -15.56
CA THR A 910 -4.91 -36.14 -15.49
C THR A 910 -6.11 -35.89 -16.40
N GLY A 911 -6.81 -36.96 -16.81
CA GLY A 911 -8.06 -36.83 -17.59
C GLY A 911 -7.88 -36.25 -18.99
N LEU A 912 -6.72 -36.47 -19.63
CA LEU A 912 -6.47 -35.99 -21.00
C LEU A 912 -7.51 -36.57 -21.98
N PRO A 913 -8.00 -35.77 -22.95
CA PRO A 913 -9.01 -36.21 -23.92
C PRO A 913 -8.42 -37.06 -25.05
N TRP A 914 -7.11 -37.31 -25.05
CA TRP A 914 -6.38 -38.03 -26.10
C TRP A 914 -6.14 -39.50 -25.72
N PRO A 915 -5.94 -40.39 -26.70
CA PRO A 915 -5.55 -41.78 -26.42
C PRO A 915 -4.26 -41.85 -25.61
N SER A 916 -4.17 -42.81 -24.68
CA SER A 916 -3.06 -42.95 -23.72
C SER A 916 -1.71 -43.36 -24.33
N ASP A 917 -1.71 -43.67 -25.62
CA ASP A 917 -0.57 -44.06 -26.46
C ASP A 917 -0.23 -43.00 -27.52
N SER A 918 -0.98 -41.89 -27.57
CA SER A 918 -0.71 -40.80 -28.50
C SER A 918 0.47 -39.95 -28.00
N PRO A 919 1.55 -39.79 -28.78
CA PRO A 919 2.61 -38.86 -28.46
C PRO A 919 2.06 -37.44 -28.35
N VAL A 920 2.44 -36.72 -27.30
CA VAL A 920 2.03 -35.34 -27.08
C VAL A 920 3.19 -34.42 -27.38
N ARG A 921 2.96 -33.42 -28.22
CA ARG A 921 3.89 -32.33 -28.43
C ARG A 921 3.75 -31.33 -27.29
N LEU A 922 4.84 -31.05 -26.58
CA LEU A 922 4.91 -30.04 -25.53
C LEU A 922 5.71 -28.84 -26.04
N ARG A 923 5.12 -27.66 -25.97
CA ARG A 923 5.80 -26.39 -26.24
C ARG A 923 5.78 -25.52 -25.00
N ARG A 924 6.91 -24.87 -24.71
CA ARG A 924 7.08 -24.03 -23.51
C ARG A 924 7.58 -22.66 -23.88
N TRP A 925 6.83 -21.64 -23.47
CA TRP A 925 7.22 -20.24 -23.54
C TRP A 925 7.56 -19.71 -22.15
N LEU A 926 8.55 -18.83 -22.08
CA LEU A 926 9.03 -18.25 -20.82
C LEU A 926 9.23 -16.73 -20.97
N VAL A 927 8.82 -16.00 -19.95
CA VAL A 927 9.20 -14.60 -19.68
C VAL A 927 9.85 -14.56 -18.31
N GLY A 928 10.91 -13.77 -18.16
CA GLY A 928 11.59 -13.59 -16.90
C GLY A 928 12.89 -12.79 -17.09
N PRO A 929 13.85 -12.90 -16.15
CA PRO A 929 15.12 -12.15 -16.21
C PRO A 929 15.92 -12.36 -17.50
N GLU A 930 15.84 -13.54 -18.11
CA GLU A 930 16.66 -13.93 -19.27
C GLU A 930 15.86 -14.01 -20.59
N HIS A 931 14.54 -13.83 -20.55
CA HIS A 931 13.66 -14.10 -21.69
C HIS A 931 12.53 -13.09 -21.83
N ARG A 932 12.31 -12.61 -23.07
CA ARG A 932 11.14 -11.82 -23.51
C ARG A 932 10.27 -12.72 -24.39
N TRP A 933 9.20 -13.27 -23.82
CA TRP A 933 8.26 -14.20 -24.46
C TRP A 933 8.88 -15.15 -25.51
N ARG A 934 9.76 -16.06 -25.05
CA ARG A 934 10.54 -16.93 -25.95
C ARG A 934 10.11 -18.38 -25.83
N LEU A 935 10.00 -19.08 -26.96
CA LEU A 935 9.91 -20.55 -27.01
C LEU A 935 11.25 -21.15 -26.59
N VAL A 936 11.26 -21.86 -25.46
CA VAL A 936 12.46 -22.46 -24.87
C VAL A 936 12.47 -23.99 -24.99
N GLU A 937 11.33 -24.58 -25.33
CA GLU A 937 11.18 -26.03 -25.46
C GLU A 937 10.12 -26.37 -26.51
N ASP A 938 10.42 -27.37 -27.34
CA ASP A 938 9.50 -27.97 -28.31
C ASP A 938 9.87 -29.45 -28.44
N THR A 939 9.22 -30.29 -27.65
CA THR A 939 9.51 -31.72 -27.51
C THR A 939 8.29 -32.56 -27.85
N THR A 940 8.51 -33.85 -28.10
CA THR A 940 7.43 -34.85 -28.18
C THR A 940 7.70 -35.89 -27.12
N GLU A 941 6.71 -36.16 -26.29
CA GLU A 941 6.81 -37.04 -25.14
C GLU A 941 5.63 -38.03 -25.14
N ASP A 942 5.91 -39.30 -24.83
CA ASP A 942 4.90 -40.36 -24.74
C ASP A 942 4.35 -40.39 -23.30
N PHE A 943 3.19 -39.76 -23.07
CA PHE A 943 2.62 -39.66 -21.72
C PHE A 943 1.43 -40.60 -21.48
N ARG A 944 1.44 -41.29 -20.34
CA ARG A 944 0.25 -41.99 -19.78
C ARG A 944 -0.43 -41.20 -18.66
N GLU A 945 0.37 -40.44 -17.92
CA GLU A 945 0.04 -39.29 -17.07
C GLU A 945 1.25 -38.35 -17.22
N ALA A 946 1.08 -37.10 -17.64
CA ALA A 946 2.23 -36.23 -17.86
C ALA A 946 2.68 -35.68 -16.51
N VAL A 947 3.80 -36.19 -15.99
CA VAL A 947 4.56 -35.55 -14.92
C VAL A 947 5.68 -34.77 -15.59
N VAL A 948 5.54 -33.44 -15.61
CA VAL A 948 6.49 -32.54 -16.26
C VAL A 948 7.24 -31.78 -15.17
N ASP A 949 8.49 -32.18 -14.94
CA ASP A 949 9.41 -31.46 -14.07
C ASP A 949 10.17 -30.44 -14.89
N ARG A 950 10.07 -29.15 -14.55
CA ARG A 950 10.80 -28.10 -15.25
C ARG A 950 11.34 -27.04 -14.28
N PRO A 951 12.60 -26.57 -14.48
CA PRO A 951 13.12 -25.42 -13.76
C PRO A 951 12.24 -24.20 -14.00
N PHE A 952 11.94 -23.45 -12.94
CA PHE A 952 11.11 -22.25 -13.00
C PHE A 952 11.50 -21.30 -11.87
N GLN A 953 11.81 -20.06 -12.22
CA GLN A 953 12.36 -19.07 -11.30
C GLN A 953 11.29 -18.04 -10.89
N SER A 954 11.48 -17.39 -9.74
CA SER A 954 10.78 -16.14 -9.40
C SER A 954 10.68 -15.16 -10.54
N GLY A 955 9.66 -14.30 -10.48
CA GLY A 955 9.53 -13.18 -11.39
C GLY A 955 9.44 -13.66 -12.83
N SER A 956 8.86 -14.85 -13.03
CA SER A 956 8.74 -15.48 -14.33
C SER A 956 7.30 -15.92 -14.60
N VAL A 957 6.98 -15.95 -15.89
CA VAL A 957 5.70 -16.43 -16.41
C VAL A 957 6.01 -17.50 -17.44
N CYS A 958 5.40 -18.67 -17.27
CA CYS A 958 5.55 -19.83 -18.15
C CYS A 958 4.20 -20.20 -18.74
N LEU A 959 4.16 -20.42 -20.05
CA LEU A 959 3.01 -21.04 -20.71
C LEU A 959 3.46 -22.37 -21.32
N LEU A 960 2.75 -23.44 -20.97
CA LEU A 960 2.88 -24.75 -21.58
C LEU A 960 1.71 -24.94 -22.54
N ALA A 961 1.97 -25.36 -23.77
CA ALA A 961 0.95 -25.82 -24.71
C ALA A 961 1.19 -27.29 -25.06
N LEU A 962 0.13 -28.07 -24.98
CA LEU A 962 0.13 -29.50 -25.24
C LEU A 962 -0.85 -29.82 -26.36
N GLU A 963 -0.42 -30.62 -27.33
CA GLU A 963 -1.22 -31.04 -28.48
C GLU A 963 -0.95 -32.51 -28.82
N PRO A 964 -1.95 -33.32 -29.20
CA PRO A 964 -1.72 -34.67 -29.67
C PRO A 964 -1.04 -34.59 -31.04
N ARG A 965 0.00 -35.39 -31.26
CA ARG A 965 0.60 -35.50 -32.59
C ARG A 965 -0.31 -36.40 -33.44
N ILE A 966 -0.93 -35.81 -34.46
CA ILE A 966 -1.74 -36.52 -35.46
C ILE A 966 -0.82 -37.36 -36.35
#